data_AF-A0AAD2K6I6-F1
#
_entry.id   AF-A0AAD2K6I6-F1
#
_cell.length_a   1.000
_cell.length_b   1.000
_cell.length_c   1.000
_cell.angle_alpha   90.00
_cell.angle_beta   90.00
_cell.angle_gamma   90.00
#
_symmetry.space_group_name_H-M   'P 1'
#
loop_
_entity.id
_entity.type
_entity.pdbx_description
1 polymer ?
#
loop_
_entity_poly.entity_id
_entity_poly.type
_entity_poly.pdbx_seq_one_letter_code
_entity_poly.pdbx_strand_id
1 'polypeptide(L)'
;MIGHDADHAGPAGSVQSGMQRWRFPRRRWTSVIVAALILLSILFFRRQHGASKVDDTHARIPHPEPPYKTPVPEKYMLKPGTKPTRRASAVFVILARNSDLTGMTFTMSQLEARFNHKFGYPYVFLNDVEFTEEFKRSHLRRSGNHVLKTSSNVTALTKAPVQFGLVPPSHWNPPPWIDEERAARAREKMAKHRVLYGGLRRLFLHVSGFFYRHELLKPFKYYWRSVRCHLCVFQCFRPEVMFTCDIDYDPFLFLEGEDKKYGFTIVLQEDKRTIPSLWPTVREFMEMNPDMIVRGNDSALPMIVDPTGAWYNRCHFWSNFEIASLDLWRSPEYSAFFEFLDQKGGFSYERWGDAPVHTIGAALFLRKDQIHFFNDIGYAHRPFQHCPSGETNLRANCECKEQYSFNHREQFCLRKYDELFQTHWYIRVNIFKKSPTHLMAPLKLHGWDIATCTRRVATILYELQVPFEFVPVDVMGGENKTPQFLEKQPFGQVPYINDQGFILYESRAICRYIAAKFPDSGLVPADPKENALFEQAASVEFSHFDPPASKAGLEFLKKVLGWSYDVDVIEANLQLLEGKLDTYEIILSDHRYLAGDNITLADFFHLPYAPLITEGGAEVFTKRPNVARWYTELVSRPSWKAFEGGVKTTLKY
;
A
#
# COMPACT_ATOMS: atom_id res chain seq x y z
N MET A 1 -98.88 53.07 14.75
CA MET A 1 -98.56 53.56 13.39
C MET A 1 -97.50 52.63 12.85
N ILE A 2 -97.92 51.51 12.25
CA ILE A 2 -98.07 51.31 10.79
C ILE A 2 -96.70 51.48 10.13
N GLY A 3 -96.08 50.49 9.49
CA GLY A 3 -96.49 49.14 9.09
C GLY A 3 -95.62 48.73 7.91
N HIS A 4 -95.42 47.41 7.75
CA HIS A 4 -95.11 46.68 6.52
C HIS A 4 -93.76 46.98 5.81
N ASP A 5 -93.06 46.04 5.20
CA ASP A 5 -93.24 44.59 4.98
C ASP A 5 -91.86 44.06 4.55
N ALA A 6 -91.39 42.97 5.15
CA ALA A 6 -91.43 41.61 4.59
C ALA A 6 -90.23 41.31 3.69
N ASP A 7 -89.29 40.56 4.25
CA ASP A 7 -88.68 39.45 3.52
C ASP A 7 -88.66 38.22 4.44
N HIS A 8 -89.45 37.23 4.01
CA HIS A 8 -89.71 35.91 4.56
C HIS A 8 -88.43 35.06 4.62
N ALA A 9 -88.26 34.03 5.45
CA ALA A 9 -88.90 33.39 6.61
C ALA A 9 -87.93 32.21 6.92
N GLY A 10 -87.68 31.72 8.12
CA GLY A 10 -88.05 32.04 9.48
C GLY A 10 -87.06 31.30 10.43
N PRO A 11 -87.09 31.58 11.74
CA PRO A 11 -86.00 31.28 12.66
C PRO A 11 -86.34 30.20 13.71
N ALA A 12 -85.25 29.69 14.32
CA ALA A 12 -85.09 29.12 15.66
C ALA A 12 -86.28 28.44 16.37
N GLY A 13 -86.13 27.14 16.67
CA GLY A 13 -86.98 26.41 17.61
C GLY A 13 -86.24 25.24 18.25
N SER A 14 -85.95 25.39 19.55
CA SER A 14 -85.40 24.38 20.45
C SER A 14 -86.31 23.16 20.59
N VAL A 15 -85.74 21.95 20.53
CA VAL A 15 -86.37 20.73 21.08
C VAL A 15 -85.31 19.89 21.79
N GLN A 16 -85.44 19.81 23.12
CA GLN A 16 -84.92 18.69 23.88
C GLN A 16 -85.58 17.41 23.37
N SER A 17 -84.78 16.46 22.89
CA SER A 17 -85.22 15.06 22.77
C SER A 17 -84.08 14.15 23.21
N GLY A 18 -84.36 13.29 24.17
CA GLY A 18 -83.45 12.25 24.58
C GLY A 18 -83.29 11.24 23.46
N MET A 19 -82.06 10.82 23.18
CA MET A 19 -81.84 9.55 22.48
C MET A 19 -80.63 8.82 23.05
N GLN A 20 -80.91 7.58 23.39
CA GLN A 20 -80.08 6.62 24.07
C GLN A 20 -78.69 6.48 23.43
N ARG A 21 -77.70 6.30 24.32
CA ARG A 21 -76.40 5.70 24.01
C ARG A 21 -76.57 4.47 23.11
N TRP A 22 -76.18 4.59 21.84
CA TRP A 22 -75.64 3.44 21.12
C TRP A 22 -74.14 3.38 21.37
N ARG A 23 -73.76 2.55 22.35
CA ARG A 23 -72.37 2.14 22.53
C ARG A 23 -71.96 1.28 21.34
N PHE A 24 -71.27 1.86 20.36
CA PHE A 24 -70.46 1.06 19.43
C PHE A 24 -69.23 0.53 20.19
N PRO A 25 -68.97 -0.79 20.20
CA PRO A 25 -67.90 -1.36 21.01
C PRO A 25 -66.54 -1.08 20.35
N ARG A 26 -65.87 0.00 20.78
CA ARG A 26 -64.47 0.35 20.42
C ARG A 26 -63.44 -0.75 20.74
N ARG A 27 -63.82 -1.79 21.49
CA ARG A 27 -62.93 -2.89 21.90
C ARG A 27 -62.80 -4.03 20.88
N ARG A 28 -63.67 -4.11 19.85
CA ARG A 28 -63.58 -5.19 18.84
C ARG A 28 -62.67 -4.86 17.66
N TRP A 29 -62.54 -3.59 17.27
CA TRP A 29 -61.74 -3.21 16.11
C TRP A 29 -60.23 -3.17 16.39
N THR A 30 -59.80 -2.78 17.60
CA THR A 30 -58.37 -2.83 17.97
C THR A 30 -57.84 -4.26 18.01
N SER A 31 -58.61 -5.21 18.53
CA SER A 31 -58.24 -6.63 18.52
C SER A 31 -58.18 -7.23 17.12
N VAL A 32 -59.08 -6.82 16.21
CA VAL A 32 -59.08 -7.28 14.81
C VAL A 32 -57.90 -6.69 14.04
N ILE A 33 -57.55 -5.41 14.26
CA ILE A 33 -56.40 -4.78 13.61
C ILE A 33 -55.08 -5.37 14.13
N VAL A 34 -54.96 -5.59 15.43
CA VAL A 34 -53.77 -6.24 16.01
C VAL A 34 -53.65 -7.69 15.54
N ALA A 35 -54.76 -8.44 15.48
CA ALA A 35 -54.76 -9.80 14.94
C ALA A 35 -54.38 -9.82 13.45
N ALA A 36 -54.86 -8.86 12.65
CA ALA A 36 -54.50 -8.74 11.23
C ALA A 36 -53.02 -8.39 11.03
N LEU A 37 -52.46 -7.51 11.87
CA LEU A 37 -51.04 -7.17 11.85
C LEU A 37 -50.14 -8.34 12.30
N ILE A 38 -50.59 -9.13 13.27
CA ILE A 38 -49.92 -10.37 13.68
C ILE A 38 -50.03 -11.44 12.59
N LEU A 39 -51.18 -11.56 11.92
CA LEU A 39 -51.32 -12.50 10.80
C LEU A 39 -50.43 -12.09 9.61
N LEU A 40 -50.34 -10.79 9.33
CA LEU A 40 -49.45 -10.24 8.30
C LEU A 40 -47.98 -10.44 8.65
N SER A 41 -47.58 -10.27 9.91
CA SER A 41 -46.20 -10.53 10.34
C SER A 41 -45.86 -12.01 10.35
N ILE A 42 -46.79 -12.90 10.73
CA ILE A 42 -46.62 -14.36 10.63
C ILE A 42 -46.57 -14.81 9.17
N LEU A 43 -47.38 -14.24 8.28
CA LEU A 43 -47.33 -14.52 6.85
C LEU A 43 -46.05 -13.97 6.20
N PHE A 44 -45.54 -12.82 6.66
CA PHE A 44 -44.26 -12.28 6.23
C PHE A 44 -43.09 -13.14 6.72
N PHE A 45 -43.12 -13.61 7.97
CA PHE A 45 -42.15 -14.57 8.53
C PHE A 45 -42.23 -15.93 7.85
N ARG A 46 -43.43 -16.44 7.54
CA ARG A 46 -43.61 -17.68 6.76
C ARG A 46 -43.20 -17.53 5.31
N ARG A 47 -43.26 -16.33 4.72
CA ARG A 47 -42.74 -16.07 3.37
C ARG A 47 -41.22 -15.94 3.35
N GLN A 48 -40.60 -15.49 4.45
CA GLN A 48 -39.15 -15.54 4.64
C GLN A 48 -38.62 -16.94 5.01
N HIS A 49 -39.41 -17.78 5.68
CA HIS A 49 -39.00 -19.13 6.13
C HIS A 49 -39.73 -20.29 5.43
N GLY A 50 -40.45 -20.01 4.35
CA GLY A 50 -41.26 -20.97 3.60
C GLY A 50 -40.96 -20.92 2.11
N ALA A 51 -39.70 -21.04 1.74
CA ALA A 51 -39.28 -21.49 0.43
C ALA A 51 -38.42 -22.74 0.62
N SER A 52 -39.00 -23.87 0.24
CA SER A 52 -38.49 -25.24 0.08
C SER A 52 -37.19 -25.65 0.76
N LYS A 53 -37.29 -26.76 1.52
CA LYS A 53 -36.26 -27.81 1.53
C LYS A 53 -35.92 -28.14 0.07
N VAL A 54 -34.86 -27.52 -0.45
CA VAL A 54 -34.14 -27.99 -1.62
C VAL A 54 -33.01 -28.84 -1.08
N ASP A 55 -32.87 -30.00 -1.70
CA ASP A 55 -31.84 -31.01 -1.48
C ASP A 55 -30.48 -30.41 -1.11
N ASP A 56 -29.76 -31.08 -0.21
CA ASP A 56 -28.46 -30.70 0.35
C ASP A 56 -27.33 -30.89 -0.70
N THR A 57 -27.49 -30.23 -1.84
CA THR A 57 -26.51 -30.07 -2.91
C THR A 57 -26.37 -28.59 -3.24
N HIS A 58 -26.14 -27.77 -2.21
CA HIS A 58 -25.44 -26.51 -2.44
C HIS A 58 -24.01 -26.84 -2.86
N ALA A 59 -23.82 -27.03 -4.17
CA ALA A 59 -22.57 -26.70 -4.82
C ALA A 59 -22.19 -25.30 -4.31
N ARG A 60 -21.17 -25.23 -3.44
CA ARG A 60 -20.54 -23.98 -3.04
C ARG A 60 -20.28 -23.22 -4.34
N ILE A 61 -20.90 -22.06 -4.51
CA ILE A 61 -20.45 -21.12 -5.54
C ILE A 61 -18.97 -20.88 -5.22
N PRO A 62 -18.02 -21.26 -6.08
CA PRO A 62 -16.61 -21.17 -5.73
C PRO A 62 -16.29 -19.71 -5.48
N HIS A 63 -15.84 -19.37 -4.27
CA HIS A 63 -15.07 -18.15 -4.10
C HIS A 63 -13.83 -18.35 -4.99
N PRO A 64 -13.53 -17.45 -5.95
CA PRO A 64 -12.38 -17.64 -6.81
C PRO A 64 -11.13 -17.55 -5.94
N GLU A 65 -10.53 -18.70 -5.65
CA GLU A 65 -9.22 -18.74 -5.02
C GLU A 65 -8.19 -18.10 -5.97
N PRO A 66 -7.08 -17.57 -5.43
CA PRO A 66 -5.98 -17.11 -6.27
C PRO A 66 -5.59 -18.19 -7.30
N PRO A 67 -5.38 -17.84 -8.59
CA PRO A 67 -5.25 -18.82 -9.67
C PRO A 67 -4.17 -19.88 -9.44
N TYR A 68 -3.09 -19.54 -8.72
CA TYR A 68 -1.97 -20.44 -8.45
C TYR A 68 -2.30 -21.56 -7.44
N LYS A 69 -3.43 -21.47 -6.73
CA LYS A 69 -3.89 -22.57 -5.86
C LYS A 69 -4.45 -23.74 -6.66
N THR A 70 -4.85 -23.49 -7.90
CA THR A 70 -5.19 -24.57 -8.83
C THR A 70 -3.89 -25.14 -9.43
N PRO A 71 -3.65 -26.45 -9.35
CA PRO A 71 -2.48 -27.07 -9.96
C PRO A 71 -2.40 -26.80 -11.46
N VAL A 72 -1.19 -26.82 -12.01
CA VAL A 72 -0.97 -26.71 -13.45
C VAL A 72 -1.75 -27.83 -14.15
N PRO A 73 -2.59 -27.50 -15.16
CA PRO A 73 -3.36 -28.51 -15.88
C PRO A 73 -2.47 -29.59 -16.50
N GLU A 74 -2.88 -30.86 -16.35
CA GLU A 74 -2.14 -32.04 -16.83
C GLU A 74 -1.76 -31.96 -18.32
N LYS A 75 -2.54 -31.24 -19.14
CA LYS A 75 -2.25 -31.00 -20.57
C LYS A 75 -0.91 -30.29 -20.83
N TYR A 76 -0.35 -29.58 -19.84
CA TYR A 76 0.95 -28.92 -19.93
C TYR A 76 2.09 -29.76 -19.35
N MET A 77 1.77 -30.78 -18.54
CA MET A 77 2.76 -31.64 -17.88
C MET A 77 3.45 -32.52 -18.93
N LEU A 78 4.78 -32.61 -18.83
CA LEU A 78 5.60 -33.48 -19.64
C LEU A 78 5.51 -34.90 -19.08
N LYS A 79 5.00 -35.82 -19.90
CA LYS A 79 4.94 -37.24 -19.52
C LYS A 79 6.35 -37.81 -19.40
N PRO A 80 6.67 -38.59 -18.35
CA PRO A 80 7.99 -39.20 -18.18
C PRO A 80 8.42 -39.99 -19.43
N GLY A 81 9.65 -39.77 -19.88
CA GLY A 81 10.22 -40.44 -21.06
C GLY A 81 9.74 -39.91 -22.42
N THR A 82 8.90 -38.87 -22.45
CA THR A 82 8.43 -38.24 -23.69
C THR A 82 9.19 -36.94 -24.00
N LYS A 83 9.14 -36.50 -25.26
CA LYS A 83 9.67 -35.20 -25.69
C LYS A 83 8.53 -34.20 -25.92
N PRO A 84 8.75 -32.89 -25.72
CA PRO A 84 7.76 -31.87 -26.03
C PRO A 84 7.35 -31.93 -27.52
N THR A 85 6.05 -31.85 -27.78
CA THR A 85 5.48 -31.87 -29.14
C THR A 85 5.44 -30.49 -29.78
N ARG A 86 5.39 -29.43 -28.96
CA ARG A 86 5.38 -28.03 -29.36
C ARG A 86 6.22 -27.21 -28.38
N ARG A 87 6.69 -26.04 -28.82
CA ARG A 87 7.33 -25.02 -28.00
C ARG A 87 6.72 -23.65 -28.29
N ALA A 88 6.67 -22.78 -27.29
CA ALA A 88 6.31 -21.39 -27.47
C ALA A 88 7.44 -20.62 -28.17
N SER A 89 7.14 -19.42 -28.70
CA SER A 89 8.19 -18.49 -29.14
C SER A 89 8.79 -17.81 -27.90
N ALA A 90 9.80 -18.43 -27.29
CA ALA A 90 10.37 -17.98 -26.02
C ALA A 90 11.89 -18.14 -25.94
N VAL A 91 12.51 -17.39 -25.04
CA VAL A 91 13.97 -17.32 -24.86
C VAL A 91 14.35 -17.04 -23.40
N PHE A 92 15.48 -17.59 -22.95
CA PHE A 92 16.13 -17.12 -21.72
C PHE A 92 16.92 -15.85 -22.01
N VAL A 93 16.65 -14.78 -21.28
CA VAL A 93 17.42 -13.53 -21.38
C VAL A 93 18.24 -13.33 -20.12
N ILE A 94 19.55 -13.13 -20.31
CA ILE A 94 20.51 -13.02 -19.22
C ILE A 94 21.39 -11.81 -19.47
N LEU A 95 21.34 -10.85 -18.57
CA LEU A 95 22.28 -9.72 -18.56
C LEU A 95 23.43 -10.07 -17.61
N ALA A 96 24.63 -10.21 -18.16
CA ALA A 96 25.81 -10.69 -17.44
C ALA A 96 27.09 -9.98 -17.92
N ARG A 97 28.05 -9.82 -17.02
CA ARG A 97 29.40 -9.37 -17.32
C ARG A 97 30.33 -10.57 -17.55
N ASN A 98 31.46 -10.32 -18.20
CA ASN A 98 32.50 -11.34 -18.38
C ASN A 98 32.97 -11.95 -17.03
N SER A 99 33.02 -11.16 -15.96
CA SER A 99 33.39 -11.61 -14.62
C SER A 99 32.35 -12.50 -13.94
N ASP A 100 31.16 -12.67 -14.52
CA ASP A 100 30.06 -13.45 -13.95
C ASP A 100 30.11 -14.93 -14.35
N LEU A 101 31.10 -15.33 -15.15
CA LEU A 101 31.20 -16.66 -15.76
C LEU A 101 31.02 -17.81 -14.75
N THR A 102 31.67 -17.74 -13.59
CA THR A 102 31.58 -18.78 -12.56
C THR A 102 30.17 -18.88 -11.95
N GLY A 103 29.54 -17.75 -11.62
CA GLY A 103 28.17 -17.75 -11.09
C GLY A 103 27.15 -18.19 -12.15
N MET A 104 27.40 -17.83 -13.41
CA MET A 104 26.53 -18.15 -14.52
C MET A 104 26.58 -19.63 -14.89
N THR A 105 27.76 -20.25 -14.91
CA THR A 105 27.89 -21.69 -15.16
C THR A 105 27.12 -22.51 -14.12
N PHE A 106 27.17 -22.12 -12.85
CA PHE A 106 26.33 -22.72 -11.81
C PHE A 106 24.83 -22.53 -12.10
N THR A 107 24.38 -21.29 -12.33
CA THR A 107 22.95 -20.99 -12.54
C THR A 107 22.39 -21.74 -13.74
N MET A 108 23.12 -21.76 -14.87
CA MET A 108 22.74 -22.52 -16.05
C MET A 108 22.70 -24.02 -15.79
N SER A 109 23.65 -24.58 -15.06
CA SER A 109 23.62 -26.01 -14.72
C SER A 109 22.37 -26.41 -13.93
N GLN A 110 21.90 -25.55 -13.02
CA GLN A 110 20.66 -25.77 -12.27
C GLN A 110 19.44 -25.66 -13.20
N LEU A 111 19.39 -24.62 -14.03
CA LEU A 111 18.28 -24.43 -14.95
C LEU A 111 18.19 -25.56 -15.98
N GLU A 112 19.32 -26.01 -16.51
CA GLU A 112 19.40 -27.19 -17.39
C GLU A 112 18.94 -28.44 -16.63
N ALA A 113 19.46 -28.70 -15.42
CA ALA A 113 19.09 -29.87 -14.63
C ALA A 113 17.59 -29.93 -14.29
N ARG A 114 16.99 -28.80 -13.89
CA ARG A 114 15.59 -28.75 -13.41
C ARG A 114 14.56 -28.60 -14.53
N PHE A 115 14.93 -27.96 -15.64
CA PHE A 115 13.98 -27.56 -16.69
C PHE A 115 14.53 -27.75 -18.10
N ASN A 116 15.57 -27.01 -18.48
CA ASN A 116 15.81 -26.75 -19.90
C ASN A 116 16.39 -27.93 -20.69
N HIS A 117 16.96 -28.95 -20.04
CA HIS A 117 17.34 -30.18 -20.73
C HIS A 117 16.14 -30.92 -21.34
N LYS A 118 14.93 -30.68 -20.80
CA LYS A 118 13.67 -31.28 -21.26
C LYS A 118 13.07 -30.52 -22.44
N PHE A 119 13.18 -29.18 -22.46
CA PHE A 119 12.47 -28.30 -23.40
C PHE A 119 13.36 -27.61 -24.44
N GLY A 120 14.64 -27.36 -24.13
CA GLY A 120 15.64 -26.86 -25.08
C GLY A 120 15.37 -25.46 -25.63
N TYR A 121 14.92 -24.53 -24.80
CA TYR A 121 14.75 -23.12 -25.17
C TYR A 121 16.11 -22.41 -25.30
N PRO A 122 16.25 -21.47 -26.26
CA PRO A 122 17.51 -20.77 -26.51
C PRO A 122 17.86 -19.79 -25.38
N TYR A 123 19.14 -19.43 -25.31
CA TYR A 123 19.68 -18.40 -24.41
C TYR A 123 20.19 -17.19 -25.19
N VAL A 124 19.88 -16.00 -24.71
CA VAL A 124 20.42 -14.72 -25.17
C VAL A 124 21.13 -14.05 -24.02
N PHE A 125 22.44 -13.90 -24.16
CA PHE A 125 23.29 -13.16 -23.24
C PHE A 125 23.47 -11.73 -23.74
N LEU A 126 23.19 -10.75 -22.88
CA LEU A 126 23.42 -9.33 -23.14
C LEU A 126 24.49 -8.79 -22.18
N ASN A 127 25.30 -7.85 -22.65
CA ASN A 127 26.34 -7.19 -21.87
C ASN A 127 26.60 -5.78 -22.43
N ASP A 128 27.01 -4.85 -21.57
CA ASP A 128 27.39 -3.49 -21.97
C ASP A 128 28.79 -3.41 -22.60
N VAL A 129 29.55 -4.50 -22.51
CA VAL A 129 30.81 -4.71 -23.22
C VAL A 129 30.80 -6.03 -23.98
N GLU A 130 31.71 -6.21 -24.93
CA GLU A 130 31.80 -7.46 -25.68
C GLU A 130 32.12 -8.65 -24.74
N PHE A 131 31.45 -9.77 -24.97
CA PHE A 131 31.76 -11.01 -24.27
C PHE A 131 33.11 -11.57 -24.73
N THR A 132 33.95 -11.97 -23.78
CA THR A 132 35.23 -12.62 -24.06
C THR A 132 35.01 -14.00 -24.66
N GLU A 133 36.00 -14.48 -25.42
CA GLU A 133 35.96 -15.85 -25.94
C GLU A 133 35.94 -16.87 -24.81
N GLU A 134 36.58 -16.59 -23.66
CA GLU A 134 36.48 -17.44 -22.45
C GLU A 134 35.04 -17.60 -21.97
N PHE A 135 34.24 -16.53 -22.01
CA PHE A 135 32.84 -16.59 -21.64
C PHE A 135 32.03 -17.41 -22.66
N LYS A 136 32.25 -17.17 -23.97
CA LYS A 136 31.47 -17.80 -25.05
C LYS A 136 31.84 -19.26 -25.30
N ARG A 137 33.12 -19.60 -25.33
CA ARG A 137 33.67 -20.88 -25.80
C ARG A 137 34.82 -21.34 -24.91
N SER A 138 35.03 -22.64 -24.81
CA SER A 138 36.16 -23.16 -24.04
C SER A 138 37.46 -22.75 -24.72
N HIS A 139 38.31 -21.98 -24.02
CA HIS A 139 39.70 -21.88 -24.40
C HIS A 139 40.48 -23.04 -23.78
N LEU A 140 41.27 -23.76 -24.59
CA LEU A 140 42.19 -24.78 -24.09
C LEU A 140 43.31 -24.07 -23.33
N ARG A 141 43.24 -23.98 -21.99
CA ARG A 141 44.42 -23.58 -21.21
C ARG A 141 45.42 -24.73 -21.24
N ARG A 142 46.53 -24.56 -21.96
CA ARG A 142 47.69 -25.46 -21.88
C ARG A 142 48.49 -25.09 -20.65
N SER A 143 48.64 -26.04 -19.72
CA SER A 143 49.62 -25.98 -18.64
C SER A 143 50.55 -27.18 -18.80
N GLY A 144 51.67 -26.98 -19.49
CA GLY A 144 52.59 -28.07 -19.88
C GLY A 144 51.99 -29.04 -20.93
N ASN A 145 52.31 -30.33 -20.81
CA ASN A 145 51.83 -31.41 -21.68
C ASN A 145 50.41 -31.92 -21.34
N HIS A 146 49.75 -31.33 -20.35
CA HIS A 146 48.38 -31.68 -19.97
C HIS A 146 47.38 -30.70 -20.56
N VAL A 147 46.45 -31.22 -21.36
CA VAL A 147 45.26 -30.49 -21.81
C VAL A 147 44.19 -30.68 -20.75
N LEU A 148 44.02 -29.70 -19.86
CA LEU A 148 42.87 -29.65 -18.96
C LEU A 148 41.68 -29.04 -19.73
N LYS A 149 40.71 -29.88 -20.14
CA LYS A 149 39.38 -29.40 -20.53
C LYS A 149 38.67 -28.90 -19.28
N THR A 150 38.76 -27.60 -18.97
CA THR A 150 37.87 -27.00 -17.98
C THR A 150 36.54 -26.69 -18.66
N SER A 151 35.47 -27.41 -18.28
CA SER A 151 34.08 -27.21 -18.74
C SER A 151 33.47 -25.90 -18.19
N SER A 152 34.16 -24.77 -18.37
CA SER A 152 33.88 -23.52 -17.65
C SER A 152 33.24 -22.41 -18.50
N ASN A 153 32.61 -22.74 -19.64
CA ASN A 153 31.89 -21.75 -20.47
C ASN A 153 30.41 -22.09 -20.60
N VAL A 154 29.59 -21.07 -20.89
CA VAL A 154 28.13 -21.19 -20.91
C VAL A 154 27.60 -22.06 -22.07
N THR A 155 28.23 -22.04 -23.23
CA THR A 155 27.79 -22.78 -24.42
C THR A 155 27.97 -24.29 -24.26
N ALA A 156 28.97 -24.72 -23.50
CA ALA A 156 29.23 -26.15 -23.24
C ALA A 156 28.21 -26.80 -22.29
N LEU A 157 27.41 -26.00 -21.56
CA LEU A 157 26.47 -26.50 -20.56
C LEU A 157 25.12 -26.89 -21.13
N THR A 158 24.81 -26.48 -22.36
CA THR A 158 23.50 -26.70 -22.97
C THR A 158 23.62 -27.17 -24.40
N LYS A 159 22.61 -27.91 -24.87
CA LYS A 159 22.42 -28.24 -26.29
C LYS A 159 21.57 -27.20 -27.01
N ALA A 160 20.94 -26.29 -26.26
CA ALA A 160 20.10 -25.25 -26.83
C ALA A 160 20.95 -24.16 -27.52
N PRO A 161 20.39 -23.44 -28.52
CA PRO A 161 21.09 -22.33 -29.15
C PRO A 161 21.44 -21.23 -28.14
N VAL A 162 22.69 -20.73 -28.20
CA VAL A 162 23.16 -19.62 -27.36
C VAL A 162 23.60 -18.46 -28.25
N GLN A 163 23.11 -17.27 -27.95
CA GLN A 163 23.44 -16.03 -28.66
C GLN A 163 24.01 -15.00 -27.68
N PHE A 164 24.88 -14.13 -28.18
CA PHE A 164 25.54 -13.08 -27.41
C PHE A 164 25.32 -11.73 -28.11
N GLY A 165 24.82 -10.74 -27.37
CA GLY A 165 24.53 -9.40 -27.86
C GLY A 165 25.24 -8.32 -27.06
N LEU A 166 25.79 -7.33 -27.76
CA LEU A 166 26.29 -6.10 -27.17
C LEU A 166 25.13 -5.11 -27.03
N VAL A 167 24.91 -4.61 -25.82
CA VAL A 167 23.92 -3.56 -25.57
C VAL A 167 24.39 -2.27 -26.24
N PRO A 168 23.56 -1.65 -27.10
CA PRO A 168 23.90 -0.36 -27.69
C PRO A 168 24.20 0.69 -26.61
N PRO A 169 25.24 1.53 -26.76
CA PRO A 169 25.56 2.56 -25.78
C PRO A 169 24.39 3.51 -25.48
N SER A 170 23.52 3.78 -26.46
CA SER A 170 22.30 4.59 -26.29
C SER A 170 21.26 3.97 -25.37
N HIS A 171 21.32 2.66 -25.13
CA HIS A 171 20.40 1.90 -24.26
C HIS A 171 21.01 1.60 -22.89
N TRP A 172 22.21 2.14 -22.60
CA TRP A 172 22.96 1.90 -21.37
C TRP A 172 23.45 3.18 -20.71
N ASN A 173 23.90 4.14 -21.51
CA ASN A 173 24.36 5.43 -21.02
C ASN A 173 23.18 6.35 -20.69
N PRO A 174 23.34 7.24 -19.69
CA PRO A 174 22.32 8.23 -19.37
C PRO A 174 21.95 9.09 -20.60
N PRO A 175 20.66 9.43 -20.77
CA PRO A 175 20.23 10.27 -21.87
C PRO A 175 20.70 11.72 -21.73
N PRO A 176 20.75 12.50 -22.83
CA PRO A 176 21.38 13.82 -22.84
C PRO A 176 20.69 14.89 -21.99
N TRP A 177 19.43 14.68 -21.59
CA TRP A 177 18.69 15.59 -20.70
C TRP A 177 19.01 15.38 -19.21
N ILE A 178 19.84 14.39 -18.86
CA ILE A 178 20.26 14.16 -17.47
C ILE A 178 21.40 15.11 -17.12
N ASP A 179 21.21 15.87 -16.05
CA ASP A 179 22.27 16.63 -15.39
C ASP A 179 23.18 15.66 -14.62
N GLU A 180 24.35 15.37 -15.20
CA GLU A 180 25.32 14.45 -14.62
C GLU A 180 25.92 14.94 -13.30
N GLU A 181 26.02 16.24 -13.08
CA GLU A 181 26.50 16.76 -11.79
C GLU A 181 25.46 16.53 -10.69
N ARG A 182 24.18 16.79 -11.00
CA ARG A 182 23.08 16.48 -10.07
C ARG A 182 23.01 14.99 -9.79
N ALA A 183 23.14 14.15 -10.82
CA ALA A 183 23.19 12.70 -10.66
C ALA A 183 24.39 12.26 -9.81
N ALA A 184 25.57 12.89 -9.98
CA ALA A 184 26.76 12.63 -9.16
C ALA A 184 26.51 12.95 -7.67
N ARG A 185 25.96 14.13 -7.37
CA ARG A 185 25.59 14.52 -6.00
C ARG A 185 24.58 13.55 -5.37
N ALA A 186 23.61 13.08 -6.15
CA ALA A 186 22.65 12.08 -5.68
C ALA A 186 23.33 10.73 -5.37
N ARG A 187 24.31 10.30 -6.18
CA ARG A 187 25.11 9.09 -5.94
C ARG A 187 25.89 9.20 -4.63
N GLU A 188 26.57 10.32 -4.41
CA GLU A 188 27.31 10.57 -3.17
C GLU A 188 26.39 10.56 -1.94
N LYS A 189 25.22 11.20 -2.04
CA LYS A 189 24.22 11.19 -0.96
C LYS A 189 23.78 9.78 -0.64
N MET A 190 23.43 8.97 -1.64
CA MET A 190 22.99 7.59 -1.44
C MET A 190 24.10 6.69 -0.88
N ALA A 191 25.35 6.88 -1.31
CA ALA A 191 26.51 6.19 -0.76
C ALA A 191 26.69 6.50 0.74
N LYS A 192 26.58 7.78 1.13
CA LYS A 192 26.64 8.21 2.55
C LYS A 192 25.54 7.56 3.40
N HIS A 193 24.35 7.36 2.85
CA HIS A 193 23.21 6.73 3.54
C HIS A 193 23.19 5.20 3.42
N ARG A 194 24.26 4.60 2.88
CA ARG A 194 24.41 3.15 2.66
C ARG A 194 23.22 2.55 1.89
N VAL A 195 22.67 3.30 0.93
CA VAL A 195 21.62 2.80 0.04
C VAL A 195 22.26 1.79 -0.91
N LEU A 196 21.76 0.55 -0.83
CA LEU A 196 22.24 -0.56 -1.62
C LEU A 196 22.10 -0.26 -3.13
N TYR A 197 23.13 -0.61 -3.91
CA TYR A 197 23.16 -0.45 -5.37
C TYR A 197 23.05 0.98 -5.90
N GLY A 198 23.43 1.99 -5.12
CA GLY A 198 23.35 3.40 -5.55
C GLY A 198 24.14 3.76 -6.83
N GLY A 199 25.09 2.91 -7.26
CA GLY A 199 25.88 3.05 -8.49
C GLY A 199 25.40 2.21 -9.69
N LEU A 200 24.41 1.31 -9.54
CA LEU A 200 23.94 0.39 -10.60
C LEU A 200 22.76 0.94 -11.41
N ARG A 201 22.62 2.27 -11.52
CA ARG A 201 21.45 2.94 -12.12
C ARG A 201 21.25 2.64 -13.62
N ARG A 202 22.36 2.51 -14.37
CA ARG A 202 22.34 2.18 -15.81
C ARG A 202 21.69 0.82 -16.09
N LEU A 203 21.95 -0.14 -15.21
CA LEU A 203 21.32 -1.46 -15.26
C LEU A 203 19.80 -1.33 -15.12
N PHE A 204 19.32 -0.57 -14.14
CA PHE A 204 17.88 -0.40 -13.92
C PHE A 204 17.18 0.32 -15.07
N LEU A 205 17.81 1.35 -15.65
CA LEU A 205 17.31 2.01 -16.86
C LEU A 205 17.20 1.02 -18.03
N HIS A 206 18.29 0.30 -18.31
CA HIS A 206 18.35 -0.67 -19.41
C HIS A 206 17.25 -1.73 -19.30
N VAL A 207 17.10 -2.30 -18.10
CA VAL A 207 16.13 -3.36 -17.86
C VAL A 207 14.70 -2.82 -17.87
N SER A 208 14.45 -1.60 -17.38
CA SER A 208 13.10 -1.02 -17.38
C SER A 208 12.58 -0.73 -18.80
N GLY A 209 13.48 -0.33 -19.73
CA GLY A 209 13.05 0.25 -21.00
C GLY A 209 13.63 -0.33 -22.28
N PHE A 210 14.73 -1.07 -22.22
CA PHE A 210 15.53 -1.32 -23.43
C PHE A 210 15.82 -2.79 -23.73
N PHE A 211 15.93 -3.68 -22.74
CA PHE A 211 16.34 -5.07 -23.01
C PHE A 211 15.41 -5.73 -24.05
N TYR A 212 14.09 -5.56 -23.92
CA TYR A 212 13.07 -6.13 -24.81
C TYR A 212 13.08 -5.55 -26.23
N ARG A 213 13.76 -4.42 -26.44
CA ARG A 213 13.97 -3.74 -27.74
C ARG A 213 15.20 -4.26 -28.48
N HIS A 214 16.06 -5.05 -27.83
CA HIS A 214 17.28 -5.59 -28.43
C HIS A 214 16.98 -6.50 -29.62
N GLU A 215 17.76 -6.41 -30.70
CA GLU A 215 17.55 -7.15 -31.96
C GLU A 215 17.36 -8.65 -31.75
N LEU A 216 18.19 -9.26 -30.89
CA LEU A 216 18.12 -10.69 -30.56
C LEU A 216 16.82 -11.12 -29.87
N LEU A 217 16.06 -10.19 -29.28
CA LEU A 217 14.79 -10.50 -28.62
C LEU A 217 13.57 -10.27 -29.52
N LYS A 218 13.72 -9.55 -30.66
CA LYS A 218 12.60 -9.27 -31.58
C LYS A 218 11.84 -10.51 -32.07
N PRO A 219 12.50 -11.65 -32.38
CA PRO A 219 11.79 -12.84 -32.87
C PRO A 219 10.92 -13.54 -31.81
N PHE A 220 11.14 -13.24 -30.52
CA PHE A 220 10.51 -13.95 -29.42
C PHE A 220 9.29 -13.21 -28.88
N LYS A 221 8.32 -13.99 -28.37
CA LYS A 221 7.09 -13.50 -27.74
C LYS A 221 7.16 -13.51 -26.22
N TYR A 222 7.87 -14.50 -25.65
CA TYR A 222 8.08 -14.60 -24.21
C TYR A 222 9.57 -14.60 -23.87
N TYR A 223 9.88 -14.15 -22.66
CA TYR A 223 11.22 -14.29 -22.09
C TYR A 223 11.14 -14.89 -20.70
N TRP A 224 12.20 -15.58 -20.31
CA TRP A 224 12.49 -15.92 -18.93
C TRP A 224 13.80 -15.24 -18.53
N ARG A 225 13.69 -14.30 -17.59
CA ARG A 225 14.84 -13.60 -17.03
C ARG A 225 15.46 -14.38 -15.89
N SER A 226 16.78 -14.54 -15.97
CA SER A 226 17.63 -15.02 -14.88
C SER A 226 18.83 -14.08 -14.80
N VAL A 227 19.17 -13.61 -13.60
CA VAL A 227 20.25 -12.63 -13.40
C VAL A 227 21.25 -13.09 -12.35
N ARG A 228 22.38 -12.39 -12.30
CA ARG A 228 23.39 -12.50 -11.24
C ARG A 228 22.97 -11.74 -9.96
N CYS A 229 23.37 -12.23 -8.79
CA CYS A 229 23.34 -11.48 -7.52
C CYS A 229 24.63 -10.67 -7.31
N HIS A 230 24.55 -9.33 -7.21
CA HIS A 230 25.72 -8.47 -6.95
C HIS A 230 26.14 -8.36 -5.47
N LEU A 231 25.36 -8.90 -4.52
CA LEU A 231 25.55 -8.70 -3.07
C LEU A 231 26.51 -9.73 -2.41
N CYS A 232 26.86 -10.80 -3.10
CA CYS A 232 27.50 -11.96 -2.48
C CYS A 232 29.03 -12.00 -2.61
N VAL A 233 29.70 -10.85 -2.62
CA VAL A 233 31.19 -10.82 -2.61
C VAL A 233 31.76 -11.28 -1.26
N PHE A 234 30.96 -11.33 -0.18
CA PHE A 234 31.43 -11.68 1.17
C PHE A 234 31.14 -13.11 1.65
N GLN A 235 30.52 -13.99 0.85
CA GLN A 235 30.31 -15.40 1.24
C GLN A 235 30.80 -16.35 0.13
N CYS A 236 32.10 -16.66 0.16
CA CYS A 236 32.87 -17.45 -0.80
C CYS A 236 32.44 -18.92 -1.02
N PHE A 237 31.26 -19.38 -0.57
CA PHE A 237 30.96 -20.82 -0.57
C PHE A 237 29.56 -21.25 -0.98
N ARG A 238 28.67 -20.36 -1.46
CA ARG A 238 27.35 -20.79 -1.95
C ARG A 238 26.88 -20.08 -3.21
N PRO A 239 26.19 -20.79 -4.10
CA PRO A 239 25.73 -20.26 -5.38
C PRO A 239 24.71 -19.13 -5.26
N GLU A 240 24.73 -18.24 -6.28
CA GLU A 240 24.09 -16.92 -6.31
C GLU A 240 22.58 -16.99 -6.65
N VAL A 241 22.19 -17.83 -7.62
CA VAL A 241 20.80 -18.16 -7.99
C VAL A 241 20.63 -19.68 -8.05
N MET A 242 19.52 -20.19 -7.51
CA MET A 242 19.23 -21.63 -7.46
C MET A 242 17.79 -21.91 -7.89
N PHE A 243 17.62 -22.92 -8.76
CA PHE A 243 16.33 -23.56 -9.02
C PHE A 243 16.28 -24.81 -8.16
N THR A 244 15.39 -24.80 -7.17
CA THR A 244 15.43 -25.79 -6.08
C THR A 244 14.47 -26.95 -6.28
N CYS A 245 13.64 -26.93 -7.33
CA CYS A 245 12.65 -27.96 -7.62
C CYS A 245 12.70 -28.32 -9.11
N ASP A 246 12.30 -29.54 -9.45
CA ASP A 246 12.12 -29.99 -10.83
C ASP A 246 10.88 -29.31 -11.44
N ILE A 247 11.00 -28.89 -12.70
CA ILE A 247 9.92 -28.24 -13.45
C ILE A 247 9.56 -29.19 -14.60
N ASP A 248 8.43 -29.88 -14.44
CA ASP A 248 7.98 -30.97 -15.32
C ASP A 248 6.87 -30.54 -16.29
N TYR A 249 6.70 -29.24 -16.52
CA TYR A 249 5.81 -28.70 -17.55
C TYR A 249 6.51 -27.54 -18.25
N ASP A 250 5.92 -27.04 -19.33
CA ASP A 250 6.42 -25.87 -20.06
C ASP A 250 5.71 -24.58 -19.58
N PRO A 251 6.36 -23.71 -18.78
CA PRO A 251 5.75 -22.48 -18.28
C PRO A 251 5.37 -21.51 -19.40
N PHE A 252 6.07 -21.52 -20.54
CA PHE A 252 5.73 -20.63 -21.65
C PHE A 252 4.45 -21.08 -22.36
N LEU A 253 4.26 -22.38 -22.53
CA LEU A 253 3.01 -22.92 -23.07
C LEU A 253 1.84 -22.72 -22.10
N PHE A 254 2.10 -22.82 -20.79
CA PHE A 254 1.11 -22.49 -19.77
C PHE A 254 0.69 -21.01 -19.85
N LEU A 255 1.65 -20.07 -19.93
CA LEU A 255 1.37 -18.65 -20.12
C LEU A 255 0.55 -18.40 -21.39
N GLU A 256 0.95 -19.02 -22.50
CA GLU A 256 0.25 -18.87 -23.77
C GLU A 256 -1.16 -19.43 -23.75
N GLY A 257 -1.38 -20.60 -23.14
CA GLY A 257 -2.67 -21.27 -23.14
C GLY A 257 -3.67 -20.72 -22.11
N GLU A 258 -3.18 -20.12 -21.01
CA GLU A 258 -4.02 -19.54 -19.94
C GLU A 258 -4.05 -17.99 -19.97
N ASP A 259 -3.64 -17.39 -21.10
CA ASP A 259 -3.52 -15.93 -21.34
C ASP A 259 -2.76 -15.18 -20.24
N LYS A 260 -1.72 -15.78 -19.67
CA LYS A 260 -0.84 -15.10 -18.69
C LYS A 260 0.23 -14.29 -19.43
N LYS A 261 0.47 -13.07 -18.96
CA LYS A 261 1.42 -12.13 -19.55
C LYS A 261 2.61 -11.84 -18.64
N TYR A 262 2.47 -12.01 -17.33
CA TYR A 262 3.56 -11.75 -16.38
C TYR A 262 3.55 -12.78 -15.26
N GLY A 263 4.69 -13.39 -14.97
CA GLY A 263 4.84 -14.43 -13.97
C GLY A 263 6.03 -14.20 -13.04
N PHE A 264 5.84 -14.44 -11.74
CA PHE A 264 6.83 -14.17 -10.69
C PHE A 264 6.88 -15.29 -9.64
N THR A 265 7.96 -15.34 -8.85
CA THR A 265 8.15 -16.28 -7.71
C THR A 265 8.35 -15.58 -6.38
N ILE A 266 8.82 -14.34 -6.33
CA ILE A 266 9.04 -13.60 -5.07
C ILE A 266 8.39 -12.23 -5.20
N VAL A 267 7.72 -11.78 -4.14
CA VAL A 267 7.12 -10.44 -4.04
C VAL A 267 7.55 -9.78 -2.73
N LEU A 268 8.03 -8.54 -2.78
CA LEU A 268 8.62 -7.85 -1.62
C LEU A 268 8.35 -6.35 -1.63
N GLN A 269 8.65 -5.66 -0.52
CA GLN A 269 8.53 -4.21 -0.42
C GLN A 269 9.84 -3.50 -0.78
N GLU A 270 9.76 -2.47 -1.61
CA GLU A 270 10.92 -1.64 -1.98
C GLU A 270 11.37 -0.72 -0.84
N ASP A 271 12.66 -0.41 -0.81
CA ASP A 271 13.22 0.60 0.08
C ASP A 271 12.74 2.00 -0.34
N LYS A 272 11.94 2.65 0.52
CA LYS A 272 11.35 3.98 0.27
C LYS A 272 12.39 5.05 -0.09
N ARG A 273 13.65 4.88 0.34
CA ARG A 273 14.75 5.82 0.04
C ARG A 273 15.15 5.81 -1.43
N THR A 274 14.80 4.75 -2.17
CA THR A 274 15.19 4.54 -3.58
C THR A 274 14.20 5.12 -4.58
N ILE A 275 12.94 5.33 -4.15
CA ILE A 275 11.80 5.67 -5.00
C ILE A 275 10.90 6.80 -4.43
N PRO A 276 11.42 7.86 -3.76
CA PRO A 276 10.58 8.87 -3.13
C PRO A 276 9.65 9.62 -4.09
N SER A 277 10.05 9.82 -5.36
CA SER A 277 9.19 10.49 -6.36
C SER A 277 8.56 9.56 -7.40
N LEU A 278 8.81 8.25 -7.33
CA LEU A 278 8.28 7.29 -8.32
C LEU A 278 6.75 7.30 -8.35
N TRP A 279 6.10 7.10 -7.21
CA TRP A 279 4.64 7.03 -7.18
C TRP A 279 3.94 8.35 -7.54
N PRO A 280 4.36 9.52 -7.00
CA PRO A 280 3.85 10.81 -7.48
C PRO A 280 3.94 10.97 -9.01
N THR A 281 5.07 10.57 -9.60
CA THR A 281 5.26 10.61 -11.06
C THR A 281 4.32 9.65 -11.78
N VAL A 282 4.12 8.44 -11.26
CA VAL A 282 3.18 7.46 -11.84
C VAL A 282 1.76 8.02 -11.81
N ARG A 283 1.33 8.66 -10.72
CA ARG A 283 0.00 9.28 -10.67
C ARG A 283 -0.16 10.39 -11.70
N GLU A 284 0.86 11.22 -11.89
CA GLU A 284 0.88 12.25 -12.94
C GLU A 284 0.67 11.60 -14.32
N PHE A 285 1.37 10.50 -14.62
CA PHE A 285 1.16 9.74 -15.86
C PHE A 285 -0.29 9.21 -15.97
N MET A 286 -0.85 8.68 -14.87
CA MET A 286 -2.20 8.13 -14.86
C MET A 286 -3.29 9.19 -15.06
N GLU A 287 -3.07 10.39 -14.55
CA GLU A 287 -3.96 11.54 -14.72
C GLU A 287 -3.93 12.05 -16.17
N MET A 288 -2.75 12.07 -16.78
CA MET A 288 -2.57 12.48 -18.18
C MET A 288 -3.06 11.43 -19.18
N ASN A 289 -3.04 10.14 -18.83
CA ASN A 289 -3.32 9.03 -19.75
C ASN A 289 -4.38 8.05 -19.17
N PRO A 290 -5.59 8.53 -18.80
CA PRO A 290 -6.56 7.71 -18.09
C PRO A 290 -7.10 6.53 -18.92
N ASP A 291 -7.07 6.65 -20.25
CA ASP A 291 -7.58 5.67 -21.21
C ASP A 291 -6.58 4.51 -21.49
N MET A 292 -5.30 4.67 -21.12
CA MET A 292 -4.27 3.64 -21.32
C MET A 292 -4.25 2.58 -20.20
N ILE A 293 -5.10 2.70 -19.17
CA ILE A 293 -4.98 1.94 -17.92
C ILE A 293 -6.15 0.97 -17.76
N VAL A 294 -5.84 -0.26 -17.33
CA VAL A 294 -6.85 -1.25 -16.93
C VAL A 294 -7.51 -0.83 -15.61
N ARG A 295 -8.83 -0.64 -15.66
CA ARG A 295 -9.64 -0.13 -14.53
C ARG A 295 -10.74 -1.12 -14.14
N GLY A 296 -11.38 -0.85 -13.01
CA GLY A 296 -12.51 -1.62 -12.52
C GLY A 296 -12.10 -3.00 -12.00
N ASN A 297 -12.96 -3.99 -12.23
CA ASN A 297 -12.84 -5.33 -11.65
C ASN A 297 -11.55 -6.05 -12.07
N ASP A 298 -11.08 -5.77 -13.27
CA ASP A 298 -9.94 -6.45 -13.85
C ASP A 298 -8.61 -5.80 -13.45
N SER A 299 -8.61 -4.68 -12.74
CA SER A 299 -7.38 -3.96 -12.41
C SER A 299 -6.52 -4.70 -11.37
N ALA A 300 -5.21 -4.75 -11.62
CA ALA A 300 -4.23 -5.26 -10.67
C ALA A 300 -3.65 -4.15 -9.75
N LEU A 301 -3.97 -2.88 -10.02
CA LEU A 301 -3.57 -1.74 -9.17
C LEU A 301 -3.80 -1.95 -7.66
N PRO A 302 -4.95 -2.49 -7.21
CA PRO A 302 -5.22 -2.67 -5.78
C PRO A 302 -4.18 -3.48 -5.00
N MET A 303 -3.35 -4.28 -5.69
CA MET A 303 -2.25 -5.00 -5.06
C MET A 303 -1.14 -4.06 -4.57
N ILE A 304 -0.89 -2.97 -5.30
CA ILE A 304 0.28 -2.11 -5.09
C ILE A 304 -0.06 -0.78 -4.43
N VAL A 305 -1.34 -0.41 -4.35
CA VAL A 305 -1.78 0.83 -3.71
C VAL A 305 -2.60 0.58 -2.46
N ASP A 306 -2.71 1.60 -1.62
CA ASP A 306 -3.74 1.64 -0.60
C ASP A 306 -5.15 1.75 -1.24
N PRO A 307 -6.24 1.49 -0.50
CA PRO A 307 -7.59 1.54 -1.05
C PRO A 307 -7.98 2.86 -1.73
N THR A 308 -7.32 3.97 -1.40
CA THR A 308 -7.57 5.28 -2.03
C THR A 308 -6.78 5.50 -3.31
N GLY A 309 -5.76 4.69 -3.60
CA GLY A 309 -4.81 4.93 -4.69
C GLY A 309 -3.83 6.08 -4.43
N ALA A 310 -3.88 6.71 -3.25
CA ALA A 310 -3.02 7.85 -2.94
C ALA A 310 -1.57 7.43 -2.70
N TRP A 311 -1.35 6.25 -2.13
CA TRP A 311 -0.06 5.78 -1.65
C TRP A 311 0.34 4.45 -2.27
N TYR A 312 1.59 4.39 -2.73
CA TYR A 312 2.24 3.15 -3.11
C TYR A 312 2.68 2.38 -1.85
N ASN A 313 2.15 1.18 -1.67
CA ASN A 313 2.50 0.30 -0.54
C ASN A 313 3.91 -0.34 -0.70
N ARG A 314 4.59 -0.02 -1.81
CA ARG A 314 5.95 -0.45 -2.20
C ARG A 314 6.07 -1.92 -2.60
N CYS A 315 4.96 -2.66 -2.64
CA CYS A 315 4.96 -4.03 -3.11
C CYS A 315 5.33 -4.11 -4.58
N HIS A 316 6.27 -4.98 -4.89
CA HIS A 316 6.68 -5.27 -6.25
C HIS A 316 7.09 -6.74 -6.42
N PHE A 317 6.90 -7.24 -7.63
CA PHE A 317 7.42 -8.52 -8.08
C PHE A 317 8.92 -8.41 -8.22
N TRP A 318 9.65 -9.40 -7.70
CA TRP A 318 11.10 -9.34 -7.73
C TRP A 318 11.64 -9.76 -9.09
N SER A 319 12.00 -8.76 -9.89
CA SER A 319 12.29 -8.89 -11.32
C SER A 319 13.52 -9.73 -11.69
N ASN A 320 14.29 -10.22 -10.72
CA ASN A 320 15.39 -11.14 -11.01
C ASN A 320 14.90 -12.50 -11.57
N PHE A 321 13.65 -12.86 -11.22
CA PHE A 321 12.88 -13.93 -11.84
C PHE A 321 11.65 -13.30 -12.49
N GLU A 322 11.55 -13.40 -13.81
CA GLU A 322 10.37 -13.01 -14.57
C GLU A 322 10.17 -13.99 -15.71
N ILE A 323 8.98 -14.55 -15.84
CA ILE A 323 8.54 -15.19 -17.08
C ILE A 323 7.40 -14.33 -17.61
N ALA A 324 7.63 -13.61 -18.70
CA ALA A 324 6.66 -12.63 -19.17
C ALA A 324 6.61 -12.53 -20.70
N SER A 325 5.49 -12.01 -21.19
CA SER A 325 5.30 -11.68 -22.58
C SER A 325 6.02 -10.37 -22.89
N LEU A 326 6.84 -10.38 -23.94
CA LEU A 326 7.49 -9.18 -24.47
C LEU A 326 6.47 -8.19 -25.05
N ASP A 327 5.25 -8.65 -25.39
CA ASP A 327 4.18 -7.80 -25.90
C ASP A 327 3.72 -6.77 -24.86
N LEU A 328 3.79 -7.10 -23.57
CA LEU A 328 3.52 -6.14 -22.48
C LEU A 328 4.46 -4.94 -22.58
N TRP A 329 5.77 -5.19 -22.70
CA TRP A 329 6.78 -4.14 -22.72
C TRP A 329 6.85 -3.40 -24.06
N ARG A 330 6.47 -4.08 -25.15
CA ARG A 330 6.39 -3.49 -26.50
C ARG A 330 5.09 -2.74 -26.75
N SER A 331 4.14 -2.81 -25.82
CA SER A 331 2.87 -2.10 -25.94
C SER A 331 3.09 -0.58 -26.02
N PRO A 332 2.26 0.14 -26.80
CA PRO A 332 2.28 1.60 -26.80
C PRO A 332 2.11 2.19 -25.39
N GLU A 333 1.28 1.56 -24.56
CA GLU A 333 0.98 1.97 -23.19
C GLU A 333 2.22 1.91 -22.29
N TYR A 334 2.93 0.78 -22.28
CA TYR A 334 4.17 0.66 -21.50
C TYR A 334 5.30 1.52 -22.07
N SER A 335 5.39 1.65 -23.39
CA SER A 335 6.41 2.50 -24.02
C SER A 335 6.24 3.97 -23.63
N ALA A 336 5.00 4.49 -23.69
CA ALA A 336 4.69 5.85 -23.25
C ALA A 336 4.96 6.04 -21.74
N PHE A 337 4.61 5.05 -20.93
CA PHE A 337 4.89 5.06 -19.49
C PHE A 337 6.39 5.13 -19.19
N PHE A 338 7.19 4.24 -19.81
CA PHE A 338 8.63 4.22 -19.61
C PHE A 338 9.27 5.54 -20.07
N GLU A 339 8.91 6.06 -21.24
CA GLU A 339 9.45 7.31 -21.77
C GLU A 339 9.12 8.50 -20.86
N PHE A 340 7.91 8.54 -20.29
CA PHE A 340 7.53 9.53 -19.29
C PHE A 340 8.39 9.44 -18.03
N LEU A 341 8.63 8.23 -17.51
CA LEU A 341 9.50 8.03 -16.35
C LEU A 341 10.97 8.41 -16.64
N ASP A 342 11.48 8.07 -17.82
CA ASP A 342 12.86 8.37 -18.22
C ASP A 342 13.11 9.88 -18.34
N GLN A 343 12.14 10.63 -18.85
CA GLN A 343 12.19 12.10 -18.91
C GLN A 343 12.25 12.75 -17.53
N LYS A 344 11.61 12.15 -16.52
CA LYS A 344 11.62 12.66 -15.13
C LYS A 344 12.96 12.42 -14.44
N GLY A 345 13.81 11.54 -15.00
CA GLY A 345 15.19 11.33 -14.58
C GLY A 345 15.33 10.57 -13.25
N GLY A 346 14.27 9.95 -12.72
CA GLY A 346 14.31 9.25 -11.45
C GLY A 346 15.28 8.05 -11.43
N PHE A 347 15.54 7.43 -12.57
CA PHE A 347 16.61 6.44 -12.72
C PHE A 347 18.00 7.02 -12.41
N SER A 348 18.25 8.30 -12.70
CA SER A 348 19.54 8.98 -12.57
C SER A 348 19.67 9.89 -11.35
N TYR A 349 18.57 10.47 -10.85
CA TYR A 349 18.54 11.32 -9.66
C TYR A 349 18.14 10.57 -8.38
N GLU A 350 17.48 9.42 -8.52
CA GLU A 350 17.12 8.50 -7.42
C GLU A 350 17.66 7.09 -7.75
N ARG A 351 17.01 6.02 -7.28
CA ARG A 351 17.37 4.65 -7.62
C ARG A 351 16.12 3.89 -8.00
N TRP A 352 15.37 4.36 -9.00
CA TRP A 352 14.24 3.60 -9.50
C TRP A 352 14.74 2.26 -10.04
N GLY A 353 14.32 1.17 -9.38
CA GLY A 353 14.64 -0.18 -9.80
C GLY A 353 13.70 -0.62 -10.90
N ASP A 354 14.15 -1.55 -11.75
CA ASP A 354 13.28 -2.17 -12.74
C ASP A 354 12.14 -2.96 -12.09
N ALA A 355 12.39 -3.59 -10.93
CA ALA A 355 11.38 -4.38 -10.22
C ALA A 355 10.10 -3.59 -9.86
N PRO A 356 10.17 -2.42 -9.17
CA PRO A 356 9.00 -1.59 -8.95
C PRO A 356 8.42 -1.02 -10.26
N VAL A 357 9.24 -0.66 -11.26
CA VAL A 357 8.75 -0.11 -12.53
C VAL A 357 7.96 -1.15 -13.34
N HIS A 358 8.49 -2.36 -13.49
CA HIS A 358 7.82 -3.49 -14.15
C HIS A 358 6.53 -3.88 -13.42
N THR A 359 6.55 -3.89 -12.09
CA THR A 359 5.35 -4.21 -11.31
C THR A 359 4.27 -3.16 -11.52
N ILE A 360 4.62 -1.87 -11.48
CA ILE A 360 3.67 -0.78 -11.72
C ILE A 360 3.14 -0.85 -13.16
N GLY A 361 4.01 -1.09 -14.16
CA GLY A 361 3.59 -1.27 -15.55
C GLY A 361 2.65 -2.45 -15.73
N ALA A 362 2.97 -3.61 -15.15
CA ALA A 362 2.08 -4.77 -15.16
C ALA A 362 0.75 -4.48 -14.46
N ALA A 363 0.76 -3.78 -13.31
CA ALA A 363 -0.44 -3.44 -12.56
C ALA A 363 -1.34 -2.43 -13.29
N LEU A 364 -0.76 -1.53 -14.09
CA LEU A 364 -1.48 -0.54 -14.89
C LEU A 364 -2.05 -1.13 -16.18
N PHE A 365 -1.31 -1.99 -16.87
CA PHE A 365 -1.60 -2.37 -18.26
C PHE A 365 -2.10 -3.80 -18.45
N LEU A 366 -2.00 -4.65 -17.42
CA LEU A 366 -2.57 -5.99 -17.45
C LEU A 366 -3.85 -6.09 -16.63
N ARG A 367 -4.70 -7.03 -17.03
CA ARG A 367 -5.74 -7.52 -16.14
C ARG A 367 -5.11 -8.38 -15.03
N LYS A 368 -5.71 -8.37 -13.84
CA LYS A 368 -5.26 -9.16 -12.68
C LYS A 368 -5.15 -10.66 -12.97
N ASP A 369 -5.99 -11.21 -13.85
CA ASP A 369 -5.97 -12.62 -14.23
C ASP A 369 -4.81 -12.97 -15.17
N GLN A 370 -4.16 -11.98 -15.78
CA GLN A 370 -2.99 -12.16 -16.65
C GLN A 370 -1.66 -12.15 -15.87
N ILE A 371 -1.68 -11.84 -14.58
CA ILE A 371 -0.53 -11.92 -13.68
C ILE A 371 -0.58 -13.26 -12.94
N HIS A 372 0.55 -13.96 -12.86
CA HIS A 372 0.63 -15.30 -12.30
C HIS A 372 1.75 -15.45 -11.26
N PHE A 373 1.40 -16.00 -10.11
CA PHE A 373 2.38 -16.41 -9.10
C PHE A 373 2.75 -17.88 -9.30
N PHE A 374 4.01 -18.16 -9.66
CA PHE A 374 4.54 -19.51 -9.80
C PHE A 374 4.86 -20.11 -8.43
N ASN A 375 3.81 -20.56 -7.73
CA ASN A 375 3.95 -21.17 -6.42
C ASN A 375 4.74 -22.50 -6.47
N ASP A 376 4.78 -23.16 -7.61
CA ASP A 376 5.39 -24.46 -7.89
C ASP A 376 6.86 -24.38 -8.35
N ILE A 377 7.35 -23.21 -8.76
CA ILE A 377 8.76 -23.04 -9.17
C ILE A 377 9.60 -22.62 -7.96
N GLY A 378 10.33 -23.58 -7.37
CA GLY A 378 11.30 -23.29 -6.31
C GLY A 378 12.48 -22.48 -6.82
N TYR A 379 12.68 -21.30 -6.25
CA TYR A 379 13.65 -20.32 -6.72
C TYR A 379 14.32 -19.59 -5.55
N ALA A 380 15.64 -19.47 -5.56
CA ALA A 380 16.36 -18.70 -4.58
C ALA A 380 17.32 -17.72 -5.23
N HIS A 381 17.29 -16.48 -4.76
CA HIS A 381 18.30 -15.48 -5.03
C HIS A 381 18.59 -14.80 -3.70
N ARG A 382 19.79 -14.98 -3.15
CA ARG A 382 20.06 -14.58 -1.76
C ARG A 382 19.81 -13.07 -1.53
N PRO A 383 19.28 -12.68 -0.35
CA PRO A 383 18.95 -13.53 0.81
C PRO A 383 17.57 -14.21 0.74
N PHE A 384 16.79 -13.98 -0.32
CA PHE A 384 15.41 -14.46 -0.41
C PHE A 384 15.31 -15.79 -1.17
N GLN A 385 14.30 -16.56 -0.82
CA GLN A 385 13.94 -17.78 -1.56
C GLN A 385 12.44 -17.95 -1.56
N HIS A 386 11.91 -18.54 -2.62
CA HIS A 386 10.56 -19.10 -2.67
C HIS A 386 10.69 -20.62 -2.74
N CYS A 387 9.95 -21.30 -1.88
CA CYS A 387 9.89 -22.75 -1.85
C CYS A 387 8.41 -23.16 -1.87
N PRO A 388 7.99 -24.05 -2.78
CA PRO A 388 6.63 -24.56 -2.80
C PRO A 388 6.25 -25.23 -1.48
N SER A 389 4.97 -25.20 -1.13
CA SER A 389 4.41 -25.79 0.08
C SER A 389 3.61 -27.07 -0.20
N GLY A 390 3.50 -27.96 0.80
CA GLY A 390 2.59 -29.11 0.76
C GLY A 390 2.86 -30.11 -0.37
N GLU A 391 1.79 -30.59 -1.03
CA GLU A 391 1.88 -31.66 -2.04
C GLU A 391 2.72 -31.25 -3.28
N THR A 392 2.70 -29.97 -3.66
CA THR A 392 3.52 -29.44 -4.76
C THR A 392 5.01 -29.61 -4.49
N ASN A 393 5.44 -29.38 -3.23
CA ASN A 393 6.84 -29.56 -2.82
C ASN A 393 7.29 -31.02 -3.00
N LEU A 394 6.43 -31.96 -2.60
CA LEU A 394 6.71 -33.39 -2.66
C LEU A 394 6.79 -33.90 -4.11
N ARG A 395 5.89 -33.42 -4.98
CA ARG A 395 5.85 -33.83 -6.39
C ARG A 395 7.03 -33.28 -7.20
N ALA A 396 7.50 -32.08 -6.88
CA ALA A 396 8.55 -31.38 -7.63
C ALA A 396 9.98 -31.64 -7.12
N ASN A 397 10.20 -32.66 -6.28
CA ASN A 397 11.53 -33.06 -5.79
C ASN A 397 12.38 -31.88 -5.29
N CYS A 398 11.78 -31.06 -4.43
CA CYS A 398 12.39 -29.81 -3.97
C CYS A 398 13.52 -30.01 -2.94
N GLU A 399 14.64 -29.33 -3.13
CA GLU A 399 15.79 -29.29 -2.18
C GLU A 399 15.66 -28.16 -1.13
N CYS A 400 14.72 -27.25 -1.32
CA CYS A 400 14.46 -26.13 -0.41
C CYS A 400 13.55 -26.55 0.76
N LYS A 401 13.63 -25.80 1.87
CA LYS A 401 12.70 -25.97 3.00
C LYS A 401 11.63 -24.87 2.99
N GLU A 402 10.37 -25.28 3.06
CA GLU A 402 9.18 -24.40 3.08
C GLU A 402 9.29 -23.28 4.13
N GLN A 403 9.74 -23.62 5.35
CA GLN A 403 9.93 -22.69 6.47
C GLN A 403 10.85 -21.49 6.16
N TYR A 404 11.71 -21.61 5.14
CA TYR A 404 12.61 -20.55 4.74
C TYR A 404 12.09 -19.74 3.54
N SER A 405 10.93 -20.08 2.97
CA SER A 405 10.29 -19.30 1.91
C SER A 405 10.00 -17.88 2.40
N PHE A 406 10.43 -16.88 1.64
CA PHE A 406 10.26 -15.46 1.93
C PHE A 406 8.79 -15.08 1.93
N ASN A 407 8.05 -15.50 0.90
CA ASN A 407 6.64 -15.17 0.77
C ASN A 407 5.78 -15.73 1.92
N HIS A 408 6.21 -16.82 2.57
CA HIS A 408 5.52 -17.38 3.76
C HIS A 408 5.87 -16.64 5.06
N ARG A 409 7.07 -16.07 5.17
CA ARG A 409 7.52 -15.29 6.34
C ARG A 409 7.05 -13.84 6.28
N GLU A 410 7.15 -13.23 5.10
CA GLU A 410 6.83 -11.83 4.80
C GLU A 410 5.60 -11.78 3.90
N GLN A 411 4.44 -12.13 4.46
CA GLN A 411 3.22 -12.35 3.68
C GLN A 411 2.55 -11.06 3.18
N PHE A 412 3.04 -9.86 3.52
CA PHE A 412 2.31 -8.62 3.24
C PHE A 412 1.96 -8.46 1.75
N CYS A 413 2.95 -8.53 0.87
CA CYS A 413 2.71 -8.33 -0.56
C CYS A 413 2.04 -9.54 -1.24
N LEU A 414 2.30 -10.77 -0.76
CA LEU A 414 1.60 -11.94 -1.28
C LEU A 414 0.11 -11.93 -0.87
N ARG A 415 -0.22 -11.52 0.36
CA ARG A 415 -1.62 -11.31 0.78
C ARG A 415 -2.31 -10.26 -0.09
N LYS A 416 -1.62 -9.17 -0.43
CA LYS A 416 -2.15 -8.15 -1.35
C LYS A 416 -2.45 -8.71 -2.74
N TYR A 417 -1.62 -9.62 -3.24
CA TYR A 417 -1.88 -10.35 -4.47
C TYR A 417 -3.10 -11.28 -4.34
N ASP A 418 -3.21 -12.03 -3.24
CA ASP A 418 -4.34 -12.92 -2.98
C ASP A 418 -5.68 -12.16 -2.86
N GLU A 419 -5.65 -10.97 -2.25
CA GLU A 419 -6.80 -10.08 -2.08
C GLU A 419 -7.41 -9.65 -3.43
N LEU A 420 -6.64 -9.64 -4.53
CA LEU A 420 -7.16 -9.34 -5.89
C LEU A 420 -8.25 -10.32 -6.34
N PHE A 421 -8.25 -11.54 -5.82
CA PHE A 421 -9.15 -12.61 -6.26
C PHE A 421 -10.29 -12.85 -5.27
N GLN A 422 -10.27 -12.24 -4.09
CA GLN A 422 -11.29 -12.45 -3.06
C GLN A 422 -12.55 -11.60 -3.30
N THR A 423 -13.73 -12.23 -3.17
CA THR A 423 -15.06 -11.65 -3.46
C THR A 423 -15.44 -10.47 -2.55
N HIS A 424 -14.81 -10.33 -1.37
CA HIS A 424 -15.11 -9.26 -0.41
C HIS A 424 -14.40 -7.94 -0.71
N TRP A 425 -13.38 -7.93 -1.57
CA TRP A 425 -12.72 -6.68 -1.98
C TRP A 425 -13.64 -5.82 -2.87
N TYR A 426 -14.43 -6.47 -3.74
CA TYR A 426 -15.33 -5.80 -4.69
C TYR A 426 -16.39 -4.91 -4.06
N ILE A 427 -16.78 -5.21 -2.81
CA ILE A 427 -17.79 -4.41 -2.09
C ILE A 427 -17.13 -3.21 -1.39
N ARG A 428 -15.81 -3.26 -1.13
CA ARG A 428 -15.08 -2.19 -0.45
C ARG A 428 -14.35 -1.23 -1.38
N VAL A 429 -14.14 -1.62 -2.64
CA VAL A 429 -13.23 -0.90 -3.54
C VAL A 429 -13.91 -0.67 -4.90
N ASN A 430 -14.74 0.37 -4.93
CA ASN A 430 -15.29 0.98 -6.15
C ASN A 430 -14.21 1.84 -6.84
N ILE A 431 -13.11 1.20 -7.23
CA ILE A 431 -12.03 1.81 -8.00
C ILE A 431 -12.49 1.86 -9.48
N PHE A 432 -13.00 3.03 -9.87
CA PHE A 432 -13.20 3.48 -11.26
C PHE A 432 -14.29 2.78 -12.10
N LYS A 433 -15.57 2.88 -11.72
CA LYS A 433 -16.64 2.93 -12.74
C LYS A 433 -16.71 4.36 -13.29
N LYS A 434 -16.73 4.48 -14.63
CA LYS A 434 -16.96 5.74 -15.37
C LYS A 434 -18.06 6.56 -14.69
N SER A 435 -17.68 7.70 -14.12
CA SER A 435 -18.58 8.81 -13.85
C SER A 435 -17.82 10.10 -14.14
N PRO A 436 -18.43 11.04 -14.87
CA PRO A 436 -17.75 12.23 -15.36
C PRO A 436 -17.42 13.14 -14.18
N THR A 437 -16.21 13.70 -14.19
CA THR A 437 -15.84 14.92 -13.44
C THR A 437 -16.44 15.04 -12.04
N HIS A 438 -15.93 14.25 -11.10
CA HIS A 438 -15.92 14.67 -9.70
C HIS A 438 -14.56 14.31 -9.12
N LEU A 439 -13.75 15.33 -8.83
CA LEU A 439 -12.60 15.18 -7.95
C LEU A 439 -13.03 14.37 -6.73
N MET A 440 -12.37 13.25 -6.41
CA MET A 440 -12.60 12.58 -5.13
C MET A 440 -12.24 13.58 -4.03
N ALA A 441 -13.26 14.01 -3.28
CA ALA A 441 -13.10 15.09 -2.32
C ALA A 441 -12.11 14.66 -1.22
N PRO A 442 -11.08 15.45 -0.95
CA PRO A 442 -10.08 15.15 0.07
C PRO A 442 -10.69 15.18 1.48
N LEU A 443 -10.04 14.52 2.45
CA LEU A 443 -10.42 14.59 3.86
C LEU A 443 -10.52 16.06 4.27
N LYS A 444 -11.67 16.49 4.77
CA LYS A 444 -11.87 17.86 5.22
C LYS A 444 -11.71 17.94 6.72
N LEU A 445 -10.78 18.76 7.18
CA LEU A 445 -10.65 19.14 8.58
C LEU A 445 -11.39 20.45 8.80
N HIS A 446 -12.54 20.40 9.46
CA HIS A 446 -13.30 21.58 9.84
C HIS A 446 -12.87 22.04 11.24
N GLY A 447 -12.31 23.24 11.34
CA GLY A 447 -11.95 23.78 12.63
C GLY A 447 -11.37 25.18 12.56
N TRP A 448 -11.00 25.69 13.73
CA TRP A 448 -10.26 26.94 13.87
C TRP A 448 -8.78 26.64 13.99
N ASP A 449 -7.95 27.32 13.20
CA ASP A 449 -6.52 27.03 13.00
C ASP A 449 -5.66 27.29 14.25
N ILE A 450 -6.11 28.16 15.13
CA ILE A 450 -5.48 28.40 16.44
C ILE A 450 -6.03 27.49 17.55
N ALA A 451 -7.14 26.79 17.33
CA ALA A 451 -7.71 25.91 18.36
C ALA A 451 -6.79 24.69 18.60
N THR A 452 -6.50 24.44 19.86
CA THR A 452 -5.59 23.36 20.31
C THR A 452 -6.02 21.99 19.78
N CYS A 453 -7.31 21.65 19.89
CA CYS A 453 -7.85 20.39 19.38
C CYS A 453 -7.75 20.25 17.85
N THR A 454 -7.86 21.35 17.09
CA THR A 454 -7.65 21.35 15.63
C THR A 454 -6.17 21.09 15.31
N ARG A 455 -5.25 21.77 15.99
CA ARG A 455 -3.80 21.60 15.83
C ARG A 455 -3.34 20.18 16.18
N ARG A 456 -3.97 19.53 17.16
CA ARG A 456 -3.75 18.10 17.47
C ARG A 456 -3.97 17.22 16.24
N VAL A 457 -5.11 17.38 15.58
CA VAL A 457 -5.47 16.60 14.39
C VAL A 457 -4.55 16.95 13.23
N ALA A 458 -4.28 18.24 13.01
CA ALA A 458 -3.38 18.71 11.96
C ALA A 458 -1.98 18.09 12.11
N THR A 459 -1.44 18.00 13.34
CA THR A 459 -0.13 17.39 13.60
C THR A 459 -0.07 15.96 13.11
N ILE A 460 -1.11 15.16 13.38
CA ILE A 460 -1.16 13.76 12.93
C ILE A 460 -1.32 13.67 11.41
N LEU A 461 -2.12 14.55 10.79
CA LEU A 461 -2.23 14.63 9.34
C LEU A 461 -0.88 14.95 8.68
N TYR A 462 -0.10 15.88 9.23
CA TYR A 462 1.25 16.20 8.75
C TYR A 462 2.26 15.08 9.03
N GLU A 463 2.20 14.47 10.22
CA GLU A 463 3.09 13.37 10.62
C GLU A 463 2.93 12.16 9.70
N LEU A 464 1.69 11.81 9.37
CA LEU A 464 1.35 10.72 8.45
C LEU A 464 1.30 11.16 6.99
N GLN A 465 1.62 12.43 6.71
CA GLN A 465 1.61 13.05 5.37
C GLN A 465 0.27 12.94 4.63
N VAL A 466 -0.85 12.84 5.34
CA VAL A 466 -2.20 12.70 4.77
C VAL A 466 -2.63 14.03 4.13
N PRO A 467 -2.96 14.06 2.82
CA PRO A 467 -3.52 15.25 2.19
C PRO A 467 -4.90 15.57 2.74
N PHE A 468 -5.15 16.83 3.07
CA PHE A 468 -6.44 17.29 3.60
C PHE A 468 -6.77 18.71 3.14
N GLU A 469 -8.08 18.97 3.01
CA GLU A 469 -8.64 20.32 2.90
C GLU A 469 -8.86 20.86 4.31
N PHE A 470 -8.28 22.01 4.62
CA PHE A 470 -8.62 22.73 5.83
C PHE A 470 -9.81 23.64 5.55
N VAL A 471 -10.93 23.41 6.25
CA VAL A 471 -12.11 24.24 6.17
C VAL A 471 -12.16 25.11 7.43
N PRO A 472 -11.78 26.39 7.34
CA PRO A 472 -11.78 27.28 8.49
C PRO A 472 -13.21 27.46 9.02
N VAL A 473 -13.36 27.45 10.33
CA VAL A 473 -14.63 27.64 11.05
C VAL A 473 -14.53 28.92 11.88
N ASP A 474 -15.46 29.85 11.70
CA ASP A 474 -15.52 31.08 12.48
C ASP A 474 -16.14 30.84 13.86
N VAL A 475 -15.29 30.44 14.80
CA VAL A 475 -15.70 30.23 16.20
C VAL A 475 -16.06 31.55 16.89
N MET A 476 -15.46 32.68 16.49
CA MET A 476 -15.73 33.98 17.10
C MET A 476 -17.09 34.55 16.67
N GLY A 477 -17.48 34.31 15.41
CA GLY A 477 -18.81 34.59 14.88
C GLY A 477 -19.88 33.57 15.30
N GLY A 478 -19.50 32.51 16.02
CA GLY A 478 -20.41 31.49 16.53
C GLY A 478 -20.86 30.45 15.51
N GLU A 479 -20.13 30.27 14.40
CA GLU A 479 -20.44 29.27 13.36
C GLU A 479 -20.58 27.86 13.95
N ASN A 480 -19.72 27.52 14.92
CA ASN A 480 -19.73 26.25 15.64
C ASN A 480 -20.98 26.02 16.50
N LYS A 481 -21.84 27.02 16.67
CA LYS A 481 -23.12 26.94 17.40
C LYS A 481 -24.34 26.93 16.48
N THR A 482 -24.14 27.04 15.17
CA THR A 482 -25.24 27.01 14.20
C THR A 482 -25.86 25.61 14.11
N PRO A 483 -27.17 25.48 13.81
CA PRO A 483 -27.81 24.17 13.63
C PRO A 483 -27.09 23.25 12.63
N GLN A 484 -26.56 23.83 11.54
CA GLN A 484 -25.84 23.10 10.50
C GLN A 484 -24.50 22.53 10.99
N PHE A 485 -23.83 23.23 11.91
CA PHE A 485 -22.60 22.74 12.52
C PHE A 485 -22.92 21.69 13.59
N LEU A 486 -23.95 21.93 14.41
CA LEU A 486 -24.38 21.03 15.48
C LEU A 486 -24.83 19.66 14.97
N GLU A 487 -25.36 19.58 13.75
CA GLU A 487 -25.67 18.30 13.09
C GLU A 487 -24.43 17.41 12.93
N LYS A 488 -23.25 18.01 12.72
CA LYS A 488 -21.98 17.29 12.53
C LYS A 488 -21.16 17.19 13.82
N GLN A 489 -21.31 18.17 14.71
CA GLN A 489 -20.65 18.21 16.01
C GLN A 489 -21.65 18.67 17.09
N PRO A 490 -22.32 17.76 17.80
CA PRO A 490 -23.45 18.07 18.67
C PRO A 490 -23.09 18.87 19.94
N PHE A 491 -21.81 18.95 20.29
CA PHE A 491 -21.32 19.73 21.44
C PHE A 491 -21.00 21.20 21.07
N GLY A 492 -21.11 21.55 19.78
CA GLY A 492 -20.74 22.85 19.24
C GLY A 492 -19.28 23.21 19.50
N GLN A 493 -18.38 22.24 19.33
CA GLN A 493 -16.94 22.38 19.49
C GLN A 493 -16.20 22.07 18.18
N VAL A 494 -14.94 22.51 18.08
CA VAL A 494 -14.04 22.17 16.96
C VAL A 494 -12.92 21.23 17.46
N PRO A 495 -12.36 20.34 16.61
CA PRO A 495 -12.70 20.11 15.21
C PRO A 495 -13.71 18.96 14.99
N TYR A 496 -14.22 18.85 13.76
CA TYR A 496 -14.71 17.59 13.19
C TYR A 496 -14.03 17.35 11.84
N ILE A 497 -14.02 16.10 11.39
CA ILE A 497 -13.59 15.73 10.04
C ILE A 497 -14.78 15.28 9.19
N ASN A 498 -14.67 15.48 7.89
CA ASN A 498 -15.48 14.82 6.89
C ASN A 498 -14.55 14.03 5.97
N ASP A 499 -14.54 12.71 6.13
CA ASP A 499 -13.83 11.79 5.25
C ASP A 499 -14.84 11.11 4.32
N GLN A 500 -15.09 11.71 3.15
CA GLN A 500 -15.97 11.16 2.12
C GLN A 500 -17.40 10.84 2.61
N GLY A 501 -17.97 11.74 3.43
CA GLY A 501 -19.30 11.58 4.04
C GLY A 501 -19.28 10.93 5.42
N PHE A 502 -18.14 10.38 5.85
CA PHE A 502 -17.96 9.96 7.23
C PHE A 502 -17.61 11.15 8.12
N ILE A 503 -18.56 11.54 8.98
CA ILE A 503 -18.37 12.61 9.95
C ILE A 503 -17.87 12.02 11.27
N LEU A 504 -16.76 12.56 11.78
CA LEU A 504 -16.21 12.18 13.08
C LEU A 504 -15.73 13.43 13.82
N TYR A 505 -16.09 13.52 15.10
CA TYR A 505 -15.65 14.56 16.02
C TYR A 505 -14.90 13.94 17.21
N GLU A 506 -14.36 14.79 18.10
CA GLU A 506 -13.36 14.47 19.13
C GLU A 506 -11.94 14.28 18.57
N SER A 507 -11.05 15.25 18.84
CA SER A 507 -9.68 15.25 18.29
C SER A 507 -8.89 13.97 18.56
N ARG A 508 -9.00 13.37 19.76
CA ARG A 508 -8.31 12.10 20.09
C ARG A 508 -8.90 10.90 19.35
N ALA A 509 -10.22 10.88 19.13
CA ALA A 509 -10.88 9.84 18.34
C ALA A 509 -10.53 9.98 16.85
N ILE A 510 -10.51 11.22 16.34
CA ILE A 510 -10.05 11.55 15.00
C ILE A 510 -8.60 11.10 14.79
N CYS A 511 -7.68 11.41 15.71
CA CYS A 511 -6.29 10.99 15.59
C CYS A 511 -6.15 9.46 15.58
N ARG A 512 -6.90 8.74 16.44
CA ARG A 512 -6.94 7.26 16.42
C ARG A 512 -7.50 6.72 15.10
N TYR A 513 -8.58 7.31 14.59
CA TYR A 513 -9.16 6.94 13.30
C TYR A 513 -8.17 7.12 12.15
N ILE A 514 -7.49 8.27 12.10
CA ILE A 514 -6.47 8.54 11.09
C ILE A 514 -5.32 7.53 11.24
N ALA A 515 -4.78 7.33 12.44
CA ALA A 515 -3.68 6.38 12.68
C ALA A 515 -4.07 4.93 12.33
N ALA A 516 -5.32 4.52 12.57
CA ALA A 516 -5.82 3.19 12.21
C ALA A 516 -5.84 2.94 10.69
N LYS A 517 -5.90 3.99 9.87
CA LYS A 517 -5.73 3.88 8.41
C LYS A 517 -4.27 3.64 8.00
N PHE A 518 -3.32 3.80 8.93
CA PHE A 518 -1.87 3.63 8.73
C PHE A 518 -1.27 2.76 9.84
N PRO A 519 -1.63 1.47 9.95
CA PRO A 519 -1.20 0.59 11.04
C PRO A 519 0.34 0.45 11.13
N ASP A 520 1.04 0.57 9.99
CA ASP A 520 2.50 0.50 9.93
C ASP A 520 3.21 1.75 10.49
N SER A 521 2.46 2.80 10.84
CA SER A 521 3.02 4.02 11.44
C SER A 521 3.54 3.80 12.86
N GLY A 522 3.08 2.76 13.55
CA GLY A 522 3.41 2.48 14.94
C GLY A 522 2.81 3.47 15.95
N LEU A 523 2.02 4.45 15.50
CA LEU A 523 1.41 5.46 16.39
C LEU A 523 0.33 4.87 17.31
N VAL A 524 -0.29 3.77 16.90
CA VAL A 524 -1.13 2.89 17.71
C VAL A 524 -0.57 1.48 17.52
N PRO A 525 0.10 0.89 18.52
CA PRO A 525 0.71 -0.43 18.39
C PRO A 525 -0.34 -1.53 18.11
N ALA A 526 0.04 -2.54 17.32
CA ALA A 526 -0.83 -3.68 17.01
C ALA A 526 -0.66 -4.84 18.01
N ASP A 527 0.52 -4.97 18.63
CA ASP A 527 0.74 -5.97 19.68
C ASP A 527 -0.16 -5.66 20.89
N PRO A 528 -0.89 -6.65 21.45
CA PRO A 528 -1.82 -6.41 22.55
C PRO A 528 -1.18 -5.79 23.80
N LYS A 529 0.08 -6.11 24.12
CA LYS A 529 0.76 -5.57 25.30
C LYS A 529 1.25 -4.16 25.04
N GLU A 530 1.86 -3.92 23.88
CA GLU A 530 2.27 -2.57 23.48
C GLU A 530 1.06 -1.63 23.36
N ASN A 531 -0.05 -2.12 22.81
CA ASN A 531 -1.29 -1.35 22.73
C ASN A 531 -1.88 -1.06 24.11
N ALA A 532 -1.79 -2.00 25.07
CA ALA A 532 -2.21 -1.76 26.44
C ALA A 532 -1.39 -0.66 27.13
N LEU A 533 -0.07 -0.62 26.89
CA LEU A 533 0.81 0.45 27.38
C LEU A 533 0.49 1.79 26.71
N PHE A 534 0.22 1.78 25.40
CA PHE A 534 -0.26 2.96 24.69
C PHE A 534 -1.58 3.50 25.29
N GLU A 535 -2.59 2.64 25.49
CA GLU A 535 -3.87 3.07 26.06
C GLU A 535 -3.74 3.53 27.52
N GLN A 536 -2.83 2.91 28.29
CA GLN A 536 -2.47 3.39 29.63
C GLN A 536 -1.91 4.82 29.54
N ALA A 537 -0.92 5.07 28.69
CA ALA A 537 -0.31 6.38 28.51
C ALA A 537 -1.33 7.43 28.02
N ALA A 538 -2.19 7.07 27.06
CA ALA A 538 -3.25 7.95 26.56
C ALA A 538 -4.30 8.26 27.65
N SER A 539 -4.63 7.29 28.51
CA SER A 539 -5.53 7.50 29.64
C SER A 539 -4.90 8.39 30.72
N VAL A 540 -3.60 8.24 30.97
CA VAL A 540 -2.84 9.10 31.88
C VAL A 540 -2.79 10.53 31.38
N GLU A 541 -2.53 10.74 30.08
CA GLU A 541 -2.58 12.05 29.44
C GLU A 541 -3.97 12.70 29.65
N PHE A 542 -5.04 12.01 29.28
CA PHE A 542 -6.39 12.54 29.38
C PHE A 542 -6.84 12.83 30.83
N SER A 543 -6.42 12.00 31.80
CA SER A 543 -6.92 12.10 33.18
C SER A 543 -6.07 12.98 34.08
N HIS A 544 -4.79 13.17 33.76
CA HIS A 544 -3.84 13.82 34.65
C HIS A 544 -3.14 15.02 34.01
N PHE A 545 -2.86 14.98 32.70
CA PHE A 545 -2.22 16.09 32.00
C PHE A 545 -3.25 17.09 31.46
N ASP A 546 -4.23 16.63 30.67
CA ASP A 546 -5.19 17.50 29.98
C ASP A 546 -5.99 18.41 30.93
N PRO A 547 -6.48 17.98 32.11
CA PRO A 547 -7.30 18.84 32.96
C PRO A 547 -6.57 20.10 33.48
N PRO A 548 -5.36 20.03 34.07
CA PRO A 548 -4.61 21.23 34.42
C PRO A 548 -4.01 21.95 33.21
N ALA A 549 -3.51 21.22 32.20
CA ALA A 549 -2.86 21.83 31.04
C ALA A 549 -3.84 22.63 30.17
N SER A 550 -5.06 22.15 29.97
CA SER A 550 -6.10 22.85 29.19
C SER A 550 -6.56 24.14 29.86
N LYS A 551 -6.71 24.14 31.19
CA LYS A 551 -7.09 25.33 31.97
C LYS A 551 -6.01 26.41 31.91
N ALA A 552 -4.76 26.05 32.22
CA ALA A 552 -3.64 26.99 32.13
C ALA A 552 -3.40 27.46 30.68
N GLY A 553 -3.42 26.53 29.73
CA GLY A 553 -3.23 26.81 28.31
C GLY A 553 -4.29 27.77 27.76
N LEU A 554 -5.55 27.63 28.16
CA LEU A 554 -6.61 28.56 27.74
C LEU A 554 -6.37 29.98 28.25
N GLU A 555 -5.97 30.15 29.51
CA GLU A 555 -5.61 31.47 30.04
C GLU A 555 -4.37 32.06 29.34
N PHE A 556 -3.38 31.23 29.01
CA PHE A 556 -2.24 31.67 28.18
C PHE A 556 -2.65 32.06 26.76
N LEU A 557 -3.59 31.34 26.14
CA LEU A 557 -4.14 31.73 24.84
C LEU A 557 -4.85 33.08 24.93
N LYS A 558 -5.66 33.31 25.97
CA LYS A 558 -6.31 34.61 26.22
C LYS A 558 -5.26 35.72 26.35
N LYS A 559 -4.20 35.49 27.12
CA LYS A 559 -3.06 36.42 27.25
C LYS A 559 -2.40 36.73 25.90
N VAL A 560 -2.12 35.72 25.08
CA VAL A 560 -1.54 35.88 23.73
C VAL A 560 -2.46 36.65 22.79
N LEU A 561 -3.78 36.44 22.90
CA LEU A 561 -4.80 37.15 22.12
C LEU A 561 -5.17 38.54 22.67
N GLY A 562 -4.57 38.97 23.78
CA GLY A 562 -4.85 40.25 24.42
C GLY A 562 -6.21 40.33 25.13
N TRP A 563 -6.82 39.20 25.46
CA TRP A 563 -8.06 39.11 26.23
C TRP A 563 -7.77 39.12 27.73
N SER A 564 -8.80 39.40 28.54
CA SER A 564 -8.71 39.26 29.99
C SER A 564 -8.44 37.80 30.36
N TYR A 565 -7.39 37.58 31.15
CA TYR A 565 -6.94 36.26 31.62
C TYR A 565 -6.76 36.27 33.14
N ASP A 566 -6.81 35.08 33.74
CA ASP A 566 -6.72 34.88 35.19
C ASP A 566 -5.37 34.26 35.59
N VAL A 567 -4.56 35.02 36.31
CA VAL A 567 -3.23 34.60 36.77
C VAL A 567 -3.32 33.51 37.83
N ASP A 568 -4.30 33.60 38.74
CA ASP A 568 -4.46 32.63 39.82
C ASP A 568 -4.84 31.25 39.25
N VAL A 569 -5.65 31.23 38.19
CA VAL A 569 -5.97 30.01 37.44
C VAL A 569 -4.73 29.44 36.76
N ILE A 570 -3.88 30.27 36.17
CA ILE A 570 -2.61 29.81 35.57
C ILE A 570 -1.74 29.17 36.67
N GLU A 571 -1.46 29.89 37.75
CA GLU A 571 -0.56 29.43 38.81
C GLU A 571 -1.06 28.14 39.48
N ALA A 572 -2.34 28.07 39.84
CA ALA A 572 -2.92 26.89 40.47
C ALA A 572 -2.82 25.65 39.57
N ASN A 573 -3.07 25.79 38.27
CA ASN A 573 -3.00 24.66 37.35
C ASN A 573 -1.57 24.29 36.95
N LEU A 574 -0.64 25.25 36.89
CA LEU A 574 0.78 24.95 36.74
C LEU A 574 1.31 24.18 37.95
N GLN A 575 0.90 24.53 39.17
CA GLN A 575 1.28 23.79 40.37
C GLN A 575 0.77 22.34 40.36
N LEU A 576 -0.47 22.13 39.91
CA LEU A 576 -1.00 20.77 39.71
C LEU A 576 -0.21 20.00 38.64
N LEU A 577 0.15 20.67 37.54
CA LEU A 577 0.88 20.09 36.43
C LEU A 577 2.31 19.69 36.83
N GLU A 578 3.00 20.50 37.66
CA GLU A 578 4.32 20.18 38.20
C GLU A 578 4.35 18.80 38.86
N GLY A 579 3.40 18.51 39.76
CA GLY A 579 3.33 17.20 40.41
C GLY A 579 3.06 16.03 39.46
N LYS A 580 2.42 16.29 38.30
CA LYS A 580 2.24 15.26 37.26
C LYS A 580 3.51 15.07 36.44
N LEU A 581 4.22 16.15 36.14
CA LEU A 581 5.51 16.10 35.44
C LEU A 581 6.60 15.44 36.29
N ASP A 582 6.53 15.50 37.62
CA ASP A 582 7.36 14.69 38.51
C ASP A 582 7.16 13.19 38.27
N THR A 583 5.91 12.77 38.04
CA THR A 583 5.61 11.36 37.71
C THR A 583 6.13 11.02 36.31
N TYR A 584 6.04 11.94 35.35
CA TYR A 584 6.54 11.72 34.00
C TYR A 584 8.05 11.60 33.96
N GLU A 585 8.77 12.33 34.82
CA GLU A 585 10.22 12.22 34.93
C GLU A 585 10.68 10.81 35.32
N ILE A 586 9.92 10.12 36.18
CA ILE A 586 10.17 8.73 36.54
C ILE A 586 9.87 7.79 35.37
N ILE A 587 8.77 8.00 34.65
CA ILE A 587 8.43 7.16 33.48
C ILE A 587 9.48 7.33 32.37
N LEU A 588 9.91 8.56 32.12
CA LEU A 588 10.84 8.92 31.04
C LEU A 588 12.31 8.69 31.40
N SER A 589 12.63 8.35 32.66
CA SER A 589 13.97 7.87 33.03
C SER A 589 14.21 6.46 32.50
N ASP A 590 13.16 5.64 32.44
CA ASP A 590 13.23 4.24 32.03
C ASP A 590 12.93 4.06 30.53
N HIS A 591 12.16 4.98 29.95
CA HIS A 591 11.70 4.91 28.57
C HIS A 591 11.95 6.20 27.79
N ARG A 592 12.09 6.09 26.46
CA ARG A 592 12.23 7.28 25.62
C ARG A 592 10.95 8.13 25.55
N TYR A 593 9.79 7.48 25.51
CA TYR A 593 8.45 8.07 25.36
C TYR A 593 7.49 7.51 26.43
N LEU A 594 6.29 8.08 26.55
CA LEU A 594 5.37 7.74 27.64
C LEU A 594 4.80 6.31 27.58
N ALA A 595 4.76 5.70 26.40
CA ALA A 595 4.27 4.34 26.19
C ALA A 595 5.42 3.31 26.00
N GLY A 596 6.68 3.72 26.10
CA GLY A 596 7.85 2.88 25.84
C GLY A 596 8.90 3.60 24.96
N ASP A 597 9.66 2.84 24.17
CA ASP A 597 10.78 3.41 23.39
C ASP A 597 10.40 3.94 22.00
N ASN A 598 9.18 3.65 21.55
CA ASN A 598 8.62 4.13 20.29
C ASN A 598 7.61 5.26 20.55
N ILE A 599 7.59 6.25 19.66
CA ILE A 599 6.63 7.36 19.73
C ILE A 599 5.22 6.89 19.38
N THR A 600 4.22 7.32 20.14
CA THR A 600 2.81 6.96 19.92
C THR A 600 1.91 8.20 19.91
N LEU A 601 0.62 8.02 19.58
CA LEU A 601 -0.36 9.11 19.69
C LEU A 601 -0.42 9.72 21.10
N ALA A 602 -0.11 8.94 22.15
CA ALA A 602 -0.13 9.43 23.53
C ALA A 602 0.84 10.60 23.71
N ASP A 603 2.02 10.54 23.08
CA ASP A 603 2.99 11.63 23.10
C ASP A 603 2.45 12.86 22.34
N PHE A 604 1.91 12.66 21.13
CA PHE A 604 1.34 13.74 20.32
C PHE A 604 0.15 14.45 20.96
N PHE A 605 -0.60 13.79 21.86
CA PHE A 605 -1.75 14.41 22.52
C PHE A 605 -1.39 15.60 23.43
N HIS A 606 -0.12 15.69 23.85
CA HIS A 606 0.43 16.76 24.68
C HIS A 606 0.79 18.04 23.90
N LEU A 607 1.09 17.90 22.60
CA LEU A 607 1.59 18.98 21.74
C LEU A 607 0.67 20.20 21.58
N PRO A 608 -0.66 20.14 21.73
CA PRO A 608 -1.46 21.36 21.66
C PRO A 608 -1.32 22.28 22.87
N TYR A 609 -1.13 21.74 24.08
CA TYR A 609 -1.12 22.53 25.31
C TYR A 609 0.28 22.79 25.85
N ALA A 610 1.22 21.84 25.72
CA ALA A 610 2.57 22.02 26.24
C ALA A 610 3.31 23.24 25.64
N PRO A 611 3.33 23.44 24.30
CA PRO A 611 3.92 24.62 23.67
C PRO A 611 3.21 25.91 24.05
N LEU A 612 1.87 25.90 24.12
CA LEU A 612 1.08 27.06 24.50
C LEU A 612 1.41 27.55 25.92
N ILE A 613 1.65 26.61 26.84
CA ILE A 613 2.09 26.91 28.22
C ILE A 613 3.51 27.49 28.22
N THR A 614 4.43 26.91 27.45
CA THR A 614 5.81 27.42 27.35
C THR A 614 5.89 28.79 26.68
N GLU A 615 5.18 28.99 25.58
CA GLU A 615 5.04 30.29 24.88
C GLU A 615 4.40 31.35 25.78
N GLY A 616 3.51 30.93 26.68
CA GLY A 616 2.91 31.77 27.72
C GLY A 616 3.89 32.28 28.78
N GLY A 617 5.09 31.69 28.85
CA GLY A 617 6.18 32.05 29.75
C GLY A 617 6.43 31.07 30.90
N ALA A 618 5.79 29.89 30.91
CA ALA A 618 5.97 28.90 31.96
C ALA A 618 7.04 27.85 31.62
N GLU A 619 7.97 27.64 32.55
CA GLU A 619 9.12 26.73 32.37
C GLU A 619 8.90 25.32 32.95
N VAL A 620 7.65 24.89 33.13
CA VAL A 620 7.32 23.63 33.82
C VAL A 620 7.87 22.38 33.11
N PHE A 621 8.04 22.43 31.78
CA PHE A 621 8.56 21.31 30.97
C PHE A 621 10.09 21.25 30.90
N THR A 622 10.81 22.32 31.27
CA THR A 622 12.27 22.39 31.16
C THR A 622 13.00 22.13 32.48
N LYS A 623 12.28 22.10 33.61
CA LYS A 623 12.85 21.88 34.96
C LYS A 623 13.41 20.48 35.20
N ARG A 624 12.92 19.47 34.47
CA ARG A 624 13.27 18.06 34.68
C ARG A 624 13.93 17.52 33.41
N PRO A 625 15.10 16.84 33.51
CA PRO A 625 15.91 16.56 32.33
C PRO A 625 15.24 15.59 31.35
N ASN A 626 14.56 14.54 31.80
CA ASN A 626 13.93 13.57 30.89
C ASN A 626 12.64 14.13 30.27
N VAL A 627 11.84 14.87 31.06
CA VAL A 627 10.70 15.63 30.52
C VAL A 627 11.15 16.68 29.50
N ALA A 628 12.21 17.43 29.80
CA ALA A 628 12.75 18.46 28.90
C ALA A 628 13.23 17.85 27.58
N ARG A 629 13.92 16.71 27.63
CA ARG A 629 14.32 15.94 26.45
C ARG A 629 13.11 15.55 25.61
N TRP A 630 12.15 14.85 26.22
CA TRP A 630 10.94 14.36 25.56
C TRP A 630 10.15 15.51 24.92
N TYR A 631 9.91 16.58 25.68
CA TYR A 631 9.23 17.77 25.19
C TYR A 631 9.97 18.41 23.99
N THR A 632 11.29 18.57 24.08
CA THR A 632 12.12 19.12 22.99
C THR A 632 12.04 18.26 21.73
N GLU A 633 12.07 16.92 21.86
CA GLU A 633 11.91 16.01 20.73
C GLU A 633 10.53 16.16 20.06
N LEU A 634 9.47 16.39 20.83
CA LEU A 634 8.11 16.58 20.29
C LEU A 634 7.94 17.92 19.57
N VAL A 635 8.35 19.03 20.17
CA VAL A 635 8.17 20.37 19.56
C VAL A 635 9.13 20.64 18.40
N SER A 636 10.24 19.89 18.32
CA SER A 636 11.17 19.97 17.19
C SER A 636 10.71 19.21 15.95
N ARG A 637 9.63 18.42 16.04
CA ARG A 637 9.16 17.60 14.92
C ARG A 637 8.72 18.46 13.73
N PRO A 638 9.10 18.08 12.49
CA PRO A 638 8.65 18.78 11.28
C PRO A 638 7.12 18.86 11.16
N SER A 639 6.40 17.84 11.63
CA SER A 639 4.94 17.79 11.60
C SER A 639 4.28 18.85 12.47
N TRP A 640 4.84 19.14 13.65
CA TRP A 640 4.40 20.23 14.53
C TRP A 640 4.74 21.60 13.93
N LYS A 641 5.96 21.74 13.42
CA LYS A 641 6.44 23.00 12.83
C LYS A 641 5.74 23.39 11.52
N ALA A 642 5.14 22.41 10.83
CA ALA A 642 4.55 22.60 9.50
C ALA A 642 3.43 23.64 9.44
N PHE A 643 2.79 23.95 10.56
CA PHE A 643 1.67 24.89 10.65
C PHE A 643 1.88 25.98 11.71
N GLU A 644 3.13 26.34 12.03
CA GLU A 644 3.46 27.50 12.87
C GLU A 644 2.77 28.80 12.38
N GLY A 645 2.57 28.92 11.06
CA GLY A 645 1.82 30.02 10.42
C GLY A 645 0.33 29.74 10.18
N GLY A 646 -0.29 28.84 10.96
CA GLY A 646 -1.68 28.41 10.82
C GLY A 646 -1.84 27.11 10.01
N VAL A 647 -2.90 26.36 10.30
CA VAL A 647 -3.25 25.13 9.58
C VAL A 647 -3.72 25.49 8.17
N LYS A 648 -3.11 24.88 7.15
CA LYS A 648 -3.44 25.14 5.74
C LYS A 648 -3.78 23.84 5.02
N THR A 649 -4.62 23.96 4.01
CA THR A 649 -4.89 22.89 3.05
C THR A 649 -3.58 22.39 2.43
N THR A 650 -3.38 21.08 2.43
CA THR A 650 -2.17 20.43 1.91
C THR A 650 -2.34 19.86 0.50
N LEU A 651 -3.51 20.06 -0.10
CA LEU A 651 -3.77 19.75 -1.51
C LEU A 651 -2.87 20.63 -2.37
N LYS A 652 -1.82 20.04 -2.93
CA LYS A 652 -1.12 20.62 -4.07
C LYS A 652 -1.86 20.14 -5.32
N TYR A 653 -2.50 21.09 -5.99
CA TYR A 653 -3.02 20.91 -7.35
C TYR A 653 -1.88 20.63 -8.32
#